data_AF-A0A3C1REZ5-F1
#
_entry.id   AF-A0A3C1REZ5-F1
#
_cell.length_a   1.000
_cell.length_b   1.000
_cell.length_c   1.000
_cell.angle_alpha   90.00
_cell.angle_beta   90.00
_cell.angle_gamma   90.00
#
_symmetry.space_group_name_H-M   'P 1'
#
loop_
_entity.id
_entity.type
_entity.pdbx_description
1 polymer ?
#
loop_
_entity_poly.entity_id
_entity_poly.type
_entity_poly.pdbx_seq_one_letter_code
_entity_poly.pdbx_strand_id
1 'polypeptide(L)'
;MKNIFRHKFTKVLLSASLLIAFGCQRDISELETAEYPKNPEVFMDAFSSGLNYSAFGGSDVKAFDVDTQVKYSGTTSMKFAVPDYGSPEGAYAGGSFYTSVGRDLSDYNALTFWIKATQAANIDIIGFGNDLGENKYQVSLSALPVNTNWKKVIIPIPDPSKLKMEKGMFFYSEGPENNKGYTFWVDEVKFEKLGTISYQSASILNGSNKTITSFVGVNNKIDGLTASYSMPNGATQAVNLTPYYFNFKTSNAAVASADQLGNVSTVGSGSSVITATLGSNTATGSLTINSSGSFVHAPVPTQTANNVISIFSDKYTNVPVDYYNGYWAPYQTTQSADFTVNNDHVLNYTNFNFVGIQMTSPTVNASSMSHLHMDMYLPNAVAAGSSFTIKVADFGADGVYGGTDDKTGQYTVNTASLQSQSWISLNIPITAITGLTTKAHIGQIIFEGANISNFYADNIYFYNDGSIIPATPTAAAPVPTHAAASVLSVFSDAYTNVAGTDFNPNWGQATQVSQTPIAGNNTLKYAGLNYQGTQFASPLNASSYGFIHIDYYTANSTSLKFYLISPGPVETPYTLSVPSGIGINTNGWKSVDIPLSSFSPVVLSNIIQFKVDGNGDIFFDNIYFHIQSTIPKSAKPLSKLPRKV
;
A
#
# COMPACT_ATOMS: atom_id res chain seq x y z
N MET A 1 -9.98 80.23 66.98
CA MET A 1 -10.27 80.72 65.61
C MET A 1 -10.24 79.50 64.69
N LYS A 2 -11.33 79.23 63.93
CA LYS A 2 -11.45 78.25 62.80
C LYS A 2 -11.38 76.75 63.17
N ASN A 3 -12.47 75.98 62.96
CA ASN A 3 -12.83 75.20 61.75
C ASN A 3 -11.89 73.99 61.48
N ILE A 4 -12.26 72.81 60.99
CA ILE A 4 -13.48 72.07 60.61
C ILE A 4 -12.96 70.67 60.16
N PHE A 5 -13.76 69.60 60.30
CA PHE A 5 -13.66 68.28 59.61
C PHE A 5 -12.39 67.39 59.75
N ARG A 6 -12.56 66.16 60.26
CA ARG A 6 -12.63 64.93 59.41
C ARG A 6 -12.98 63.66 60.21
N HIS A 7 -14.17 63.13 59.89
CA HIS A 7 -14.62 61.73 59.79
C HIS A 7 -13.93 60.64 60.65
N LYS A 8 -14.62 59.99 61.61
CA LYS A 8 -15.70 58.98 61.41
C LYS A 8 -15.41 58.01 60.26
N PHE A 9 -14.38 57.17 60.36
CA PHE A 9 -14.14 56.09 59.39
C PHE A 9 -13.51 54.81 59.98
N THR A 10 -13.80 54.48 61.24
CA THR A 10 -13.14 53.33 61.89
C THR A 10 -14.03 52.45 62.77
N LYS A 11 -15.36 52.66 62.78
CA LYS A 11 -16.28 51.86 63.62
C LYS A 11 -17.44 51.18 62.89
N VAL A 12 -17.51 51.28 61.56
CA VAL A 12 -18.52 50.57 60.73
C VAL A 12 -17.94 49.32 60.05
N LEU A 13 -16.61 49.17 60.04
CA LEU A 13 -15.92 48.01 59.45
C LEU A 13 -15.71 46.83 60.40
N LEU A 14 -16.20 46.90 61.65
CA LEU A 14 -16.11 45.80 62.62
C LEU A 14 -17.47 45.18 62.96
N SER A 15 -18.57 45.87 62.65
CA SER A 15 -19.94 45.39 62.85
C SER A 15 -20.57 44.78 61.59
N ALA A 16 -20.02 45.04 60.39
CA ALA A 16 -20.39 44.32 59.16
C ALA A 16 -19.65 42.98 59.00
N SER A 17 -18.56 42.77 59.74
CA SER A 17 -17.73 41.56 59.69
C SER A 17 -18.20 40.46 60.64
N LEU A 18 -19.12 40.78 61.56
CA LEU A 18 -19.67 39.83 62.54
C LEU A 18 -21.04 39.26 62.16
N LEU A 19 -21.63 39.73 61.04
CA LEU A 19 -22.89 39.23 60.49
C LEU A 19 -22.71 38.23 59.33
N ILE A 20 -21.46 37.88 58.98
CA ILE A 20 -21.13 36.89 57.94
C ILE A 20 -20.71 35.54 58.55
N ALA A 21 -20.58 35.44 59.88
CA ALA A 21 -20.15 34.22 60.59
C ALA A 21 -21.31 33.29 61.03
N PHE A 22 -22.55 33.58 60.62
CA PHE A 22 -23.71 32.68 60.75
C PHE A 22 -24.34 32.34 59.40
N GLY A 23 -23.55 32.42 58.31
CA GLY A 23 -23.92 31.68 57.11
C GLY A 23 -23.81 30.20 57.45
N CYS A 24 -24.93 29.49 57.51
CA CYS A 24 -24.96 28.04 57.66
C CYS A 24 -23.93 27.44 56.69
N GLN A 25 -22.80 26.98 57.21
CA GLN A 25 -21.87 26.16 56.46
C GLN A 25 -22.63 24.86 56.25
N ARG A 26 -23.32 24.74 55.12
CA ARG A 26 -24.04 23.52 54.75
C ARG A 26 -23.01 22.41 54.77
N ASP A 27 -23.27 21.40 55.59
CA ASP A 27 -22.45 20.21 55.67
C ASP A 27 -22.48 19.54 54.29
N ILE A 28 -21.36 19.66 53.57
CA ILE A 28 -21.17 19.09 52.23
C ILE A 28 -20.89 17.59 52.30
N SER A 29 -20.80 17.00 53.49
CA SER A 29 -20.68 15.55 53.68
C SER A 29 -22.00 14.79 53.43
N GLU A 30 -23.14 15.49 53.35
CA GLU A 30 -24.46 14.93 52.98
C GLU A 30 -24.86 15.18 51.52
N LEU A 31 -23.95 15.71 50.67
CA LEU A 31 -24.22 15.79 49.23
C LEU A 31 -24.13 14.40 48.61
N GLU A 32 -25.29 13.78 48.37
CA GLU A 32 -25.37 12.58 47.55
C GLU A 32 -24.76 12.85 46.17
N THR A 33 -23.91 11.91 45.72
CA THR A 33 -23.32 12.02 44.39
C THR A 33 -24.44 11.86 43.37
N ALA A 34 -24.53 12.75 42.38
CA ALA A 34 -25.55 12.65 41.35
C ALA A 34 -25.43 11.30 40.62
N GLU A 35 -26.46 10.47 40.72
CA GLU A 35 -26.52 9.16 40.06
C GLU A 35 -27.11 9.28 38.65
N TYR A 36 -26.67 8.40 37.75
CA TYR A 36 -27.29 8.28 36.43
C TYR A 36 -28.68 7.66 36.53
N PRO A 37 -29.65 8.08 35.71
CA PRO A 37 -30.99 7.49 35.71
C PRO A 37 -30.95 5.99 35.49
N LYS A 38 -31.71 5.24 36.28
CA LYS A 38 -31.86 3.77 36.14
C LYS A 38 -33.06 3.38 35.27
N ASN A 39 -33.57 4.27 34.42
CA ASN A 39 -34.79 4.02 33.65
C ASN A 39 -34.57 2.87 32.63
N PRO A 40 -35.28 1.73 32.76
CA PRO A 40 -35.13 0.61 31.82
C PRO A 40 -35.89 0.82 30.51
N GLU A 41 -36.87 1.72 30.47
CA GLU A 41 -37.81 1.81 29.37
C GLU A 41 -37.19 2.52 28.17
N VAL A 42 -37.34 1.96 26.97
CA VAL A 42 -36.93 2.61 25.72
C VAL A 42 -38.18 3.09 24.99
N PHE A 43 -39.09 2.16 24.69
CA PHE A 43 -40.38 2.40 24.04
C PHE A 43 -41.43 1.46 24.64
N MET A 44 -42.42 2.02 25.35
CA MET A 44 -43.55 1.26 25.89
C MET A 44 -44.83 1.59 25.11
N ASP A 45 -45.34 2.81 25.30
CA ASP A 45 -46.44 3.42 24.53
C ASP A 45 -46.04 4.76 23.91
N ALA A 46 -44.82 5.18 24.22
CA ALA A 46 -44.17 6.39 23.77
C ALA A 46 -42.66 6.22 24.03
N PHE A 47 -41.87 7.12 23.45
CA PHE A 47 -40.45 7.18 23.79
C PHE A 47 -40.26 7.56 25.26
N SER A 48 -39.33 6.87 25.90
CA SER A 48 -38.83 7.30 27.20
C SER A 48 -38.21 8.71 27.14
N SER A 49 -38.26 9.42 28.26
CA SER A 49 -37.74 10.79 28.35
C SER A 49 -36.25 10.86 27.94
N GLY A 50 -35.92 11.87 27.14
CA GLY A 50 -34.55 12.14 26.68
C GLY A 50 -34.02 11.20 25.59
N LEU A 51 -34.88 10.35 25.02
CA LEU A 51 -34.53 9.50 23.88
C LEU A 51 -34.57 10.32 22.58
N ASN A 52 -33.53 10.16 21.78
CA ASN A 52 -33.37 10.73 20.44
C ASN A 52 -33.34 9.59 19.43
N TYR A 53 -33.64 9.90 18.18
CA TYR A 53 -33.48 9.00 17.05
C TYR A 53 -32.58 9.62 15.99
N SER A 54 -31.74 8.82 15.36
CA SER A 54 -30.99 9.23 14.17
C SER A 54 -30.87 8.06 13.20
N ALA A 55 -31.23 8.32 11.95
CA ALA A 55 -31.06 7.38 10.84
C ALA A 55 -29.57 7.25 10.47
N PHE A 56 -29.16 6.06 10.04
CA PHE A 56 -27.79 5.81 9.57
C PHE A 56 -27.57 6.33 8.14
N GLY A 57 -26.31 6.51 7.75
CA GLY A 57 -25.97 6.94 6.39
C GLY A 57 -26.45 5.92 5.34
N GLY A 58 -27.17 6.40 4.32
CA GLY A 58 -27.69 5.56 3.24
C GLY A 58 -28.94 4.75 3.58
N SER A 59 -29.46 4.84 4.81
CA SER A 59 -30.78 4.30 5.14
C SER A 59 -31.90 5.22 4.67
N ASP A 60 -33.09 4.66 4.50
CA ASP A 60 -34.31 5.44 4.30
C ASP A 60 -34.66 6.17 5.61
N VAL A 61 -34.46 7.49 5.60
CA VAL A 61 -34.67 8.36 6.76
C VAL A 61 -36.14 8.47 7.19
N LYS A 62 -37.07 8.00 6.35
CA LYS A 62 -38.52 7.93 6.63
C LYS A 62 -38.97 6.52 6.99
N ALA A 63 -38.05 5.54 7.03
CA ALA A 63 -38.40 4.16 7.33
C ALA A 63 -39.04 3.99 8.70
N PHE A 64 -38.69 4.84 9.67
CA PHE A 64 -39.21 4.76 11.02
C PHE A 64 -40.47 5.61 11.23
N ASP A 65 -41.50 5.00 11.86
CA ASP A 65 -42.75 5.66 12.26
C ASP A 65 -43.31 5.03 13.56
N VAL A 66 -44.32 5.65 14.17
CA VAL A 66 -45.07 5.11 15.32
C VAL A 66 -46.47 4.71 14.88
N ASP A 67 -46.82 3.43 15.05
CA ASP A 67 -48.09 2.86 14.60
C ASP A 67 -49.08 2.69 15.74
N THR A 68 -50.31 3.16 15.56
CA THR A 68 -51.41 3.05 16.55
C THR A 68 -52.32 1.84 16.31
N GLN A 69 -52.19 1.16 15.16
CA GLN A 69 -53.07 0.07 14.76
C GLN A 69 -52.44 -1.28 15.07
N VAL A 70 -51.22 -1.51 14.57
CA VAL A 70 -50.49 -2.77 14.78
C VAL A 70 -49.62 -2.64 16.03
N LYS A 71 -49.94 -3.39 17.07
CA LYS A 71 -49.21 -3.39 18.36
C LYS A 71 -49.35 -4.73 19.07
N TYR A 72 -48.43 -5.02 19.98
CA TYR A 72 -48.47 -6.18 20.85
C TYR A 72 -49.31 -5.87 22.10
N SER A 73 -49.03 -4.72 22.72
CA SER A 73 -49.67 -4.25 23.95
C SER A 73 -49.95 -2.74 23.86
N GLY A 74 -50.70 -2.21 24.82
CA GLY A 74 -50.89 -0.76 24.95
C GLY A 74 -51.60 -0.08 23.76
N THR A 75 -51.03 1.04 23.32
CA THR A 75 -51.63 2.03 22.40
C THR A 75 -50.82 2.24 21.12
N THR A 76 -49.50 2.05 21.13
CA THR A 76 -48.64 2.24 19.95
C THR A 76 -47.50 1.23 19.89
N SER A 77 -46.92 1.00 18.70
CA SER A 77 -45.65 0.30 18.52
C SER A 77 -44.70 1.06 17.58
N MET A 78 -43.42 0.68 17.57
CA MET A 78 -42.43 1.16 16.61
C MET A 78 -42.64 0.44 15.28
N LYS A 79 -42.71 1.16 14.16
CA LYS A 79 -42.87 0.62 12.82
C LYS A 79 -41.66 0.96 11.96
N PHE A 80 -41.18 -0.03 11.22
CA PHE A 80 -40.02 0.10 10.35
C PHE A 80 -40.37 -0.41 8.95
N ALA A 81 -40.44 0.49 7.99
CA ALA A 81 -40.68 0.21 6.57
C ALA A 81 -39.33 0.03 5.85
N VAL A 82 -38.98 -1.22 5.57
CA VAL A 82 -37.79 -1.60 4.79
C VAL A 82 -38.07 -1.28 3.32
N PRO A 83 -37.22 -0.47 2.65
CA PRO A 83 -37.43 -0.10 1.25
C PRO A 83 -37.13 -1.27 0.31
N ASP A 84 -37.68 -1.22 -0.91
CA ASP A 84 -37.28 -2.12 -2.00
C ASP A 84 -35.82 -1.87 -2.42
N TYR A 85 -35.18 -2.89 -3.03
CA TYR A 85 -33.85 -2.71 -3.62
C TYR A 85 -33.86 -1.62 -4.70
N GLY A 86 -32.89 -0.72 -4.64
CA GLY A 86 -32.77 0.41 -5.56
C GLY A 86 -33.71 1.58 -5.27
N SER A 87 -34.41 1.58 -4.13
CA SER A 87 -35.21 2.73 -3.69
C SER A 87 -34.37 4.02 -3.64
N PRO A 88 -34.86 5.15 -4.18
CA PRO A 88 -34.17 6.43 -4.11
C PRO A 88 -34.18 7.04 -2.70
N GLU A 89 -35.06 6.57 -1.81
CA GLU A 89 -35.16 7.09 -0.43
C GLU A 89 -34.07 6.52 0.49
N GLY A 90 -33.48 5.37 0.14
CA GLY A 90 -32.41 4.71 0.89
C GLY A 90 -32.36 3.21 0.58
N ALA A 91 -31.22 2.56 0.84
CA ALA A 91 -31.01 1.16 0.48
C ALA A 91 -31.55 0.16 1.53
N TYR A 92 -31.83 0.62 2.74
CA TYR A 92 -32.19 -0.20 3.89
C TYR A 92 -32.91 0.67 4.95
N ALA A 93 -33.60 0.06 5.91
CA ALA A 93 -34.13 0.75 7.09
C ALA A 93 -33.11 0.63 8.23
N GLY A 94 -32.66 1.75 8.80
CA GLY A 94 -31.66 1.67 9.87
C GLY A 94 -31.45 2.97 10.63
N GLY A 95 -31.25 2.85 11.93
CA GLY A 95 -30.98 3.97 12.83
C GLY A 95 -30.75 3.54 14.28
N SER A 96 -30.40 4.51 15.11
CA SER A 96 -30.17 4.33 16.54
C SER A 96 -31.08 5.21 17.38
N PHE A 97 -31.59 4.63 18.47
CA PHE A 97 -32.27 5.30 19.56
C PHE A 97 -31.31 5.43 20.74
N TYR A 98 -31.02 6.67 21.14
CA TYR A 98 -29.99 6.97 22.13
C TYR A 98 -30.37 8.14 23.02
N THR A 99 -29.75 8.24 24.20
CA THR A 99 -30.00 9.33 25.15
C THR A 99 -28.84 10.30 25.23
N SER A 100 -29.15 11.58 25.47
CA SER A 100 -28.14 12.63 25.65
C SER A 100 -27.35 12.44 26.97
N VAL A 101 -28.05 11.96 28.01
CA VAL A 101 -27.50 11.58 29.31
C VAL A 101 -27.53 10.06 29.43
N GLY A 102 -26.41 9.46 29.84
CA GLY A 102 -26.31 8.00 29.99
C GLY A 102 -27.18 7.47 31.13
N ARG A 103 -27.49 6.18 31.09
CA ARG A 103 -28.26 5.47 32.12
C ARG A 103 -27.38 4.46 32.84
N ASP A 104 -27.61 4.28 34.14
CA ASP A 104 -27.06 3.14 34.85
C ASP A 104 -28.01 1.94 34.64
N LEU A 105 -27.61 1.05 33.74
CA LEU A 105 -28.32 -0.17 33.39
C LEU A 105 -27.70 -1.42 34.04
N SER A 106 -26.78 -1.25 34.99
CA SER A 106 -26.01 -2.37 35.56
C SER A 106 -26.81 -3.34 36.42
N ASP A 107 -28.04 -2.96 36.82
CA ASP A 107 -28.96 -3.82 37.55
C ASP A 107 -29.75 -4.79 36.63
N TYR A 108 -29.69 -4.60 35.30
CA TYR A 108 -30.39 -5.41 34.28
C TYR A 108 -29.46 -6.44 33.63
N ASN A 109 -30.01 -7.47 32.99
CA ASN A 109 -29.21 -8.49 32.29
C ASN A 109 -29.69 -8.81 30.86
N ALA A 110 -30.73 -8.14 30.38
CA ALA A 110 -31.18 -8.24 28.99
C ALA A 110 -31.86 -6.96 28.52
N LEU A 111 -31.74 -6.67 27.22
CA LEU A 111 -32.76 -5.89 26.49
C LEU A 111 -33.84 -6.86 26.00
N THR A 112 -35.11 -6.49 26.15
CA THR A 112 -36.24 -7.28 25.65
C THR A 112 -37.22 -6.43 24.85
N PHE A 113 -37.90 -7.06 23.91
CA PHE A 113 -38.96 -6.45 23.10
C PHE A 113 -39.80 -7.53 22.42
N TRP A 114 -40.97 -7.16 21.93
CA TRP A 114 -41.78 -7.98 21.02
C TRP A 114 -41.56 -7.52 19.59
N ILE A 115 -41.48 -8.47 18.65
CA ILE A 115 -41.30 -8.17 17.23
C ILE A 115 -42.26 -8.99 16.35
N LYS A 116 -42.73 -8.41 15.26
CA LYS A 116 -43.45 -9.09 14.15
C LYS A 116 -43.11 -8.42 12.82
N ALA A 117 -43.37 -9.09 11.71
CA ALA A 117 -43.19 -8.57 10.36
C ALA A 117 -44.39 -8.88 9.44
N THR A 118 -44.49 -8.22 8.29
CA THR A 118 -45.50 -8.52 7.27
C THR A 118 -45.26 -9.85 6.56
N GLN A 119 -44.05 -10.38 6.64
CA GLN A 119 -43.63 -11.64 6.03
C GLN A 119 -42.57 -12.34 6.89
N ALA A 120 -42.21 -13.58 6.52
CA ALA A 120 -41.01 -14.20 7.06
C ALA A 120 -39.77 -13.52 6.48
N ALA A 121 -38.83 -13.14 7.34
CA ALA A 121 -37.60 -12.43 6.99
C ALA A 121 -36.54 -12.66 8.07
N ASN A 122 -35.30 -12.23 7.86
CA ASN A 122 -34.26 -12.22 8.89
C ASN A 122 -33.72 -10.81 9.07
N ILE A 123 -33.95 -10.20 10.24
CA ILE A 123 -33.39 -8.87 10.53
C ILE A 123 -31.86 -8.96 10.55
N ASP A 124 -31.18 -8.25 9.65
CA ASP A 124 -29.74 -8.28 9.45
C ASP A 124 -29.01 -8.03 10.77
N ILE A 125 -29.29 -6.89 11.42
CA ILE A 125 -28.71 -6.52 12.72
C ILE A 125 -29.71 -5.76 13.58
N ILE A 126 -29.83 -6.16 14.85
CA ILE A 126 -30.67 -5.49 15.86
C ILE A 126 -30.05 -5.62 17.26
N GLY A 127 -30.06 -4.56 18.05
CA GLY A 127 -29.30 -4.54 19.30
C GLY A 127 -29.44 -3.28 20.16
N PHE A 128 -28.49 -3.08 21.07
CA PHE A 128 -28.33 -1.89 21.90
C PHE A 128 -26.86 -1.45 21.96
N GLY A 129 -26.57 -0.32 22.60
CA GLY A 129 -25.22 0.21 22.82
C GLY A 129 -24.61 0.96 21.63
N ASN A 130 -25.41 1.25 20.60
CA ASN A 130 -25.05 2.21 19.56
C ASN A 130 -25.45 3.62 20.01
N ASP A 131 -24.48 4.44 20.41
CA ASP A 131 -24.67 5.81 20.89
C ASP A 131 -24.22 6.88 19.88
N LEU A 132 -23.88 6.47 18.65
CA LEU A 132 -23.28 7.29 17.59
C LEU A 132 -21.89 7.86 17.94
N GLY A 133 -21.31 7.42 19.06
CA GLY A 133 -19.95 7.70 19.47
C GLY A 133 -19.08 6.48 19.26
N GLU A 134 -18.38 6.10 20.32
CA GLU A 134 -17.48 4.94 20.30
C GLU A 134 -18.22 3.60 20.37
N ASN A 135 -19.51 3.61 20.75
CA ASN A 135 -20.35 2.42 20.85
C ASN A 135 -19.72 1.32 21.73
N LYS A 136 -19.09 1.73 22.85
CA LYS A 136 -18.22 0.86 23.65
C LYS A 136 -18.88 -0.45 24.00
N TYR A 137 -20.15 -0.44 24.39
CA TYR A 137 -20.83 -1.62 24.90
C TYR A 137 -21.94 -2.12 23.98
N GLN A 138 -21.78 -1.93 22.67
CA GLN A 138 -22.70 -2.45 21.67
C GLN A 138 -22.83 -3.98 21.74
N VAL A 139 -24.08 -4.44 21.66
CA VAL A 139 -24.43 -5.86 21.58
C VAL A 139 -25.55 -6.03 20.57
N SER A 140 -25.48 -7.07 19.74
CA SER A 140 -26.49 -7.31 18.72
C SER A 140 -26.74 -8.79 18.43
N LEU A 141 -27.88 -9.04 17.81
CA LEU A 141 -28.16 -10.27 17.08
C LEU A 141 -27.97 -10.01 15.59
N SER A 142 -27.54 -11.05 14.88
CA SER A 142 -27.50 -11.07 13.42
C SER A 142 -28.51 -12.07 12.88
N ALA A 143 -29.08 -11.75 11.72
CA ALA A 143 -30.06 -12.60 11.03
C ALA A 143 -31.19 -13.08 11.97
N LEU A 144 -31.79 -12.15 12.74
CA LEU A 144 -32.87 -12.49 13.67
C LEU A 144 -34.11 -12.89 12.85
N PRO A 145 -34.54 -14.17 12.87
CA PRO A 145 -35.70 -14.58 12.09
C PRO A 145 -36.93 -13.86 12.59
N VAL A 146 -37.81 -13.37 11.73
CA VAL A 146 -39.11 -12.76 12.10
C VAL A 146 -40.21 -13.31 11.19
N ASN A 147 -41.46 -13.22 11.61
CA ASN A 147 -42.61 -13.61 10.81
C ASN A 147 -43.85 -12.83 11.22
N THR A 148 -45.02 -13.24 10.74
CA THR A 148 -46.29 -12.55 10.96
C THR A 148 -46.83 -12.60 12.40
N ASN A 149 -46.23 -13.44 13.27
CA ASN A 149 -46.60 -13.55 14.67
C ASN A 149 -45.70 -12.66 15.54
N TRP A 150 -46.30 -12.09 16.59
CA TRP A 150 -45.55 -11.45 17.66
C TRP A 150 -44.72 -12.48 18.41
N LYS A 151 -43.44 -12.20 18.60
CA LYS A 151 -42.52 -13.02 19.40
C LYS A 151 -41.66 -12.14 20.29
N LYS A 152 -41.42 -12.61 21.52
CA LYS A 152 -40.48 -11.95 22.42
C LYS A 152 -39.05 -12.23 21.99
N VAL A 153 -38.25 -11.19 21.91
CA VAL A 153 -36.80 -11.23 21.70
C VAL A 153 -36.14 -10.81 22.99
N ILE A 154 -35.05 -11.49 23.31
CA ILE A 154 -34.22 -11.22 24.48
C ILE A 154 -32.79 -11.12 23.94
N ILE A 155 -32.13 -9.99 24.19
CA ILE A 155 -30.71 -9.78 23.89
C ILE A 155 -29.98 -9.71 25.24
N PRO A 156 -29.28 -10.77 25.67
CA PRO A 156 -28.52 -10.78 26.91
C PRO A 156 -27.45 -9.67 26.95
N ILE A 157 -27.27 -9.06 28.12
CA ILE A 157 -26.17 -8.12 28.38
C ILE A 157 -24.96 -8.92 28.86
N PRO A 158 -23.80 -8.86 28.18
CA PRO A 158 -22.70 -9.75 28.52
C PRO A 158 -22.10 -9.55 29.91
N ASP A 159 -21.81 -8.29 30.27
CA ASP A 159 -21.39 -7.87 31.60
C ASP A 159 -22.14 -6.58 31.99
N PRO A 160 -23.28 -6.70 32.70
CA PRO A 160 -24.05 -5.54 33.12
C PRO A 160 -23.27 -4.49 33.91
N SER A 161 -22.25 -4.90 34.66
CA SER A 161 -21.48 -3.98 35.50
C SER A 161 -20.79 -2.86 34.71
N LYS A 162 -20.62 -3.05 33.39
CA LYS A 162 -20.06 -2.07 32.45
C LYS A 162 -21.04 -0.96 32.07
N LEU A 163 -22.34 -1.20 32.11
CA LEU A 163 -23.38 -0.27 31.63
C LEU A 163 -23.76 0.78 32.69
N LYS A 164 -22.77 1.53 33.21
CA LYS A 164 -23.00 2.58 34.22
C LYS A 164 -23.47 3.92 33.65
N MET A 165 -23.20 4.16 32.38
CA MET A 165 -23.49 5.41 31.68
C MET A 165 -23.90 5.14 30.23
N GLU A 166 -24.63 4.06 29.98
CA GLU A 166 -24.98 3.63 28.62
C GLU A 166 -25.95 4.61 27.97
N LYS A 167 -25.71 4.95 26.70
CA LYS A 167 -26.50 5.92 25.94
C LYS A 167 -27.24 5.29 24.76
N GLY A 168 -26.71 4.23 24.16
CA GLY A 168 -27.34 3.52 23.06
C GLY A 168 -28.40 2.56 23.58
N MET A 169 -29.66 2.90 23.40
CA MET A 169 -30.77 2.17 24.01
C MET A 169 -31.32 1.07 23.10
N PHE A 170 -31.38 1.33 21.80
CA PHE A 170 -31.85 0.37 20.80
C PHE A 170 -31.38 0.78 19.40
N PHE A 171 -31.00 -0.16 18.55
CA PHE A 171 -30.69 0.13 17.15
C PHE A 171 -31.05 -1.05 16.25
N TYR A 172 -31.20 -0.75 14.96
CA TYR A 172 -31.50 -1.74 13.93
C TYR A 172 -30.88 -1.31 12.60
N SER A 173 -30.64 -2.29 11.74
CA SER A 173 -30.27 -2.11 10.34
C SER A 173 -30.82 -3.30 9.58
N GLU A 174 -31.63 -3.06 8.56
CA GLU A 174 -32.33 -4.10 7.81
C GLU A 174 -32.53 -3.75 6.33
N GLY A 175 -32.02 -4.62 5.45
CA GLY A 175 -32.20 -4.53 3.99
C GLY A 175 -33.42 -5.31 3.46
N PRO A 176 -33.76 -5.14 2.16
CA PRO A 176 -34.84 -5.87 1.52
C PRO A 176 -34.54 -7.38 1.36
N GLU A 177 -35.57 -8.20 1.49
CA GLU A 177 -35.51 -9.64 1.28
C GLU A 177 -35.83 -9.97 -0.18
N ASN A 178 -34.92 -10.67 -0.87
CA ASN A 178 -35.06 -10.96 -2.31
C ASN A 178 -35.41 -9.71 -3.15
N ASN A 179 -34.72 -8.61 -2.88
CA ASN A 179 -34.94 -7.29 -3.48
C ASN A 179 -36.31 -6.66 -3.18
N LYS A 180 -37.08 -7.21 -2.22
CA LYS A 180 -38.40 -6.70 -1.81
C LYS A 180 -38.40 -6.17 -0.39
N GLY A 181 -38.85 -4.92 -0.27
CA GLY A 181 -39.11 -4.26 1.00
C GLY A 181 -40.29 -4.88 1.73
N TYR A 182 -40.35 -4.65 3.03
CA TYR A 182 -41.41 -5.15 3.91
C TYR A 182 -41.51 -4.28 5.16
N THR A 183 -42.45 -4.58 6.05
CA THR A 183 -42.58 -3.82 7.30
C THR A 183 -42.43 -4.74 8.50
N PHE A 184 -41.69 -4.29 9.51
CA PHE A 184 -41.68 -4.93 10.82
C PHE A 184 -42.02 -3.93 11.92
N TRP A 185 -42.53 -4.48 13.02
CA TRP A 185 -42.93 -3.71 14.20
C TRP A 185 -42.22 -4.24 15.42
N VAL A 186 -41.83 -3.32 16.30
CA VAL A 186 -41.21 -3.61 17.58
C VAL A 186 -42.01 -2.92 18.68
N ASP A 187 -42.27 -3.61 19.78
CA ASP A 187 -43.10 -3.12 20.87
C ASP A 187 -42.53 -3.54 22.24
N GLU A 188 -42.90 -2.82 23.32
CA GLU A 188 -42.48 -3.08 24.70
C GLU A 188 -40.95 -3.20 24.87
N VAL A 189 -40.19 -2.25 24.32
CA VAL A 189 -38.72 -2.21 24.34
C VAL A 189 -38.22 -1.72 25.70
N LYS A 190 -37.58 -2.60 26.46
CA LYS A 190 -37.04 -2.28 27.79
C LYS A 190 -35.91 -3.20 28.24
N PHE A 191 -35.06 -2.69 29.11
CA PHE A 191 -34.08 -3.48 29.85
C PHE A 191 -34.75 -4.21 31.02
N GLU A 192 -34.48 -5.51 31.15
CA GLU A 192 -35.07 -6.36 32.19
C GLU A 192 -33.98 -7.13 32.95
N LYS A 193 -34.31 -7.50 34.19
CA LYS A 193 -33.53 -8.47 34.98
C LYS A 193 -34.27 -9.80 34.97
N LEU A 194 -33.82 -10.71 34.11
CA LEU A 194 -34.42 -12.01 33.89
C LEU A 194 -33.69 -13.10 34.69
N GLY A 195 -34.44 -13.91 35.44
CA GLY A 195 -33.91 -15.13 36.09
C GLY A 195 -33.86 -16.36 35.18
N THR A 196 -34.28 -16.21 33.91
CA THR A 196 -34.50 -17.29 32.94
C THR A 196 -33.47 -17.35 31.82
N ILE A 197 -32.41 -16.53 31.92
CA ILE A 197 -31.24 -16.59 31.04
C ILE A 197 -30.00 -16.92 31.86
N SER A 198 -29.06 -17.66 31.27
CA SER A 198 -27.80 -18.00 31.93
C SER A 198 -26.64 -17.96 30.95
N TYR A 199 -25.49 -17.44 31.39
CA TYR A 199 -24.24 -17.47 30.63
C TYR A 199 -23.84 -18.92 30.35
N GLN A 200 -23.41 -19.20 29.12
CA GLN A 200 -22.91 -20.51 28.69
C GLN A 200 -21.42 -20.45 28.38
N SER A 201 -21.03 -19.54 27.49
CA SER A 201 -19.65 -19.43 27.03
C SER A 201 -19.35 -18.05 26.44
N ALA A 202 -18.07 -17.73 26.33
CA ALA A 202 -17.54 -16.64 25.56
C ALA A 202 -16.37 -17.17 24.75
N SER A 203 -16.08 -16.55 23.61
CA SER A 203 -14.96 -16.96 22.78
C SER A 203 -14.25 -15.77 22.15
N ILE A 204 -12.95 -15.96 21.91
CA ILE A 204 -12.12 -15.13 21.05
C ILE A 204 -11.63 -15.97 19.87
N LEU A 205 -11.34 -15.36 18.73
CA LEU A 205 -10.90 -16.04 17.51
C LEU A 205 -11.85 -17.18 17.08
N ASN A 206 -13.17 -16.99 17.27
CA ASN A 206 -14.20 -18.01 17.06
C ASN A 206 -13.95 -19.30 17.87
N GLY A 207 -13.34 -19.18 19.05
CA GLY A 207 -13.01 -20.30 19.94
C GLY A 207 -11.75 -21.08 19.55
N SER A 208 -11.00 -20.64 18.54
CA SER A 208 -9.82 -21.35 18.05
C SER A 208 -8.55 -20.95 18.79
N ASN A 209 -7.66 -21.91 19.00
CA ASN A 209 -6.28 -21.65 19.41
C ASN A 209 -5.43 -21.42 18.16
N LYS A 210 -4.99 -20.18 17.93
CA LYS A 210 -4.14 -19.81 16.81
C LYS A 210 -2.69 -19.65 17.30
N THR A 211 -1.74 -20.14 16.52
CA THR A 211 -0.31 -19.93 16.76
C THR A 211 0.28 -19.24 15.54
N ILE A 212 1.00 -18.14 15.76
CA ILE A 212 1.66 -17.39 14.68
C ILE A 212 3.13 -17.16 15.01
N THR A 213 3.94 -17.12 13.97
CA THR A 213 5.31 -16.59 14.05
C THR A 213 5.24 -15.07 13.85
N SER A 214 6.03 -14.32 14.60
CA SER A 214 6.01 -12.86 14.59
C SER A 214 7.42 -12.29 14.79
N PHE A 215 7.53 -10.96 14.68
CA PHE A 215 8.75 -10.20 14.94
C PHE A 215 8.40 -8.94 15.72
N VAL A 216 9.39 -8.37 16.40
CA VAL A 216 9.23 -7.07 17.08
C VAL A 216 8.71 -6.04 16.09
N GLY A 217 7.62 -5.37 16.43
CA GLY A 217 6.94 -4.38 15.60
C GLY A 217 5.72 -4.88 14.82
N VAL A 218 5.51 -6.20 14.72
CA VAL A 218 4.29 -6.77 14.09
C VAL A 218 3.09 -6.58 15.02
N ASN A 219 1.97 -6.13 14.45
CA ASN A 219 0.68 -6.02 15.13
C ASN A 219 -0.30 -7.08 14.62
N ASN A 220 -1.12 -7.62 15.53
CA ASN A 220 -2.17 -8.58 15.25
C ASN A 220 -3.49 -8.12 15.88
N LYS A 221 -4.60 -8.71 15.46
CA LYS A 221 -5.93 -8.45 16.01
C LYS A 221 -6.54 -9.73 16.56
N ILE A 222 -7.11 -9.64 17.76
CA ILE A 222 -8.04 -10.65 18.27
C ILE A 222 -9.44 -10.27 17.81
N ASP A 223 -10.00 -11.10 16.92
CA ASP A 223 -11.33 -10.99 16.34
C ASP A 223 -12.23 -12.16 16.79
N GLY A 224 -13.38 -12.36 16.13
CA GLY A 224 -14.27 -13.51 16.38
C GLY A 224 -14.80 -13.55 17.82
N LEU A 225 -15.14 -12.38 18.36
CA LEU A 225 -15.60 -12.18 19.72
C LEU A 225 -17.10 -12.51 19.83
N THR A 226 -17.45 -13.49 20.65
CA THR A 226 -18.86 -13.88 20.87
C THR A 226 -19.12 -14.29 22.31
N ALA A 227 -20.38 -14.17 22.75
CA ALA A 227 -20.86 -14.68 24.02
C ALA A 227 -22.19 -15.42 23.79
N SER A 228 -22.40 -16.53 24.48
CA SER A 228 -23.57 -17.39 24.34
C SER A 228 -24.30 -17.56 25.65
N TYR A 229 -25.64 -17.59 25.55
CA TYR A 229 -26.55 -17.70 26.68
C TYR A 229 -27.60 -18.77 26.43
N SER A 230 -28.01 -19.46 27.49
CA SER A 230 -29.21 -20.29 27.45
C SER A 230 -30.43 -19.40 27.60
N MET A 231 -31.42 -19.64 26.75
CA MET A 231 -32.66 -18.87 26.64
C MET A 231 -33.82 -19.60 27.36
N PRO A 232 -34.95 -18.93 27.66
CA PRO A 232 -36.06 -19.55 28.39
C PRO A 232 -36.68 -20.79 27.70
N ASN A 233 -36.48 -20.93 26.39
CA ASN A 233 -36.92 -22.08 25.60
C ASN A 233 -35.86 -23.22 25.54
N GLY A 234 -34.75 -23.09 26.27
CA GLY A 234 -33.64 -24.05 26.28
C GLY A 234 -32.66 -23.91 25.12
N ALA A 235 -32.92 -23.04 24.14
CA ALA A 235 -31.99 -22.79 23.05
C ALA A 235 -30.75 -22.01 23.52
N THR A 236 -29.62 -22.23 22.85
CA THR A 236 -28.43 -21.39 22.99
C THR A 236 -28.50 -20.24 21.99
N GLN A 237 -28.29 -19.02 22.48
CA GLN A 237 -28.23 -17.82 21.64
C GLN A 237 -26.88 -17.14 21.80
N ALA A 238 -26.18 -16.98 20.69
CA ALA A 238 -24.98 -16.15 20.61
C ALA A 238 -25.37 -14.69 20.39
N VAL A 239 -24.60 -13.78 20.98
CA VAL A 239 -24.66 -12.34 20.70
C VAL A 239 -23.32 -11.88 20.14
N ASN A 240 -23.37 -10.91 19.23
CA ASN A 240 -22.20 -10.13 18.83
C ASN A 240 -21.95 -9.07 19.89
N LEU A 241 -20.68 -8.80 20.18
CA LEU A 241 -20.29 -7.78 21.16
C LEU A 241 -18.93 -7.17 20.80
N THR A 242 -18.64 -6.02 21.41
CA THR A 242 -17.37 -5.32 21.23
C THR A 242 -16.25 -5.91 22.11
N PRO A 243 -14.97 -5.58 21.79
CA PRO A 243 -13.83 -5.93 22.64
C PRO A 243 -13.90 -5.38 24.07
N TYR A 244 -14.67 -4.31 24.31
CA TYR A 244 -14.76 -3.64 25.61
C TYR A 244 -15.33 -4.51 26.75
N TYR A 245 -16.03 -5.59 26.41
CA TYR A 245 -16.51 -6.60 27.38
C TYR A 245 -15.43 -7.63 27.77
N PHE A 246 -14.33 -7.72 27.03
CA PHE A 246 -13.26 -8.66 27.29
C PHE A 246 -12.11 -8.02 28.04
N ASN A 247 -11.50 -8.80 28.93
CA ASN A 247 -10.22 -8.48 29.55
C ASN A 247 -9.16 -9.40 28.93
N PHE A 248 -8.32 -8.84 28.05
CA PHE A 248 -7.22 -9.58 27.44
C PHE A 248 -6.04 -9.71 28.41
N LYS A 249 -5.41 -10.89 28.44
CA LYS A 249 -4.27 -11.19 29.30
C LYS A 249 -3.15 -11.81 28.46
N THR A 250 -1.95 -11.26 28.62
CA THR A 250 -0.72 -11.81 28.02
C THR A 250 0.03 -12.67 29.05
N SER A 251 0.51 -13.84 28.65
CA SER A 251 1.34 -14.68 29.52
C SER A 251 2.75 -14.12 29.70
N ASN A 252 3.24 -13.34 28.74
CA ASN A 252 4.55 -12.70 28.79
C ASN A 252 4.52 -11.32 28.09
N ALA A 253 4.39 -10.26 28.89
CA ALA A 253 4.35 -8.87 28.41
C ALA A 253 5.67 -8.39 27.80
N ALA A 254 6.80 -9.06 28.06
CA ALA A 254 8.07 -8.75 27.42
C ALA A 254 8.14 -9.26 25.96
N VAL A 255 7.22 -10.14 25.55
CA VAL A 255 7.14 -10.69 24.19
C VAL A 255 5.99 -10.05 23.41
N ALA A 256 4.79 -9.99 24.01
CA ALA A 256 3.63 -9.38 23.38
C ALA A 256 2.70 -8.70 24.40
N SER A 257 2.11 -7.58 24.00
CA SER A 257 1.09 -6.84 24.76
C SER A 257 -0.23 -6.86 24.01
N ALA A 258 -1.36 -6.90 24.72
CA ALA A 258 -2.70 -6.76 24.14
C ALA A 258 -3.40 -5.55 24.78
N ASP A 259 -4.01 -4.69 23.98
CA ASP A 259 -4.81 -3.56 24.45
C ASP A 259 -6.28 -3.94 24.68
N GLN A 260 -7.09 -2.99 25.18
CA GLN A 260 -8.51 -3.20 25.46
C GLN A 260 -9.34 -3.46 24.19
N LEU A 261 -8.85 -3.06 23.03
CA LEU A 261 -9.51 -3.30 21.75
C LEU A 261 -9.14 -4.67 21.16
N GLY A 262 -8.27 -5.44 21.82
CA GLY A 262 -7.77 -6.71 21.31
C GLY A 262 -6.70 -6.55 20.24
N ASN A 263 -6.09 -5.37 20.10
CA ASN A 263 -4.89 -5.21 19.28
C ASN A 263 -3.70 -5.78 20.05
N VAL A 264 -2.91 -6.64 19.41
CA VAL A 264 -1.77 -7.33 20.01
C VAL A 264 -0.49 -6.86 19.32
N SER A 265 0.44 -6.29 20.07
CA SER A 265 1.75 -5.86 19.58
C SER A 265 2.85 -6.79 20.05
N THR A 266 3.68 -7.27 19.12
CA THR A 266 4.89 -8.03 19.44
C THR A 266 6.03 -7.07 19.78
N VAL A 267 6.55 -7.17 21.00
CA VAL A 267 7.51 -6.20 21.59
C VAL A 267 8.86 -6.80 21.96
N GLY A 268 9.00 -8.14 21.96
CA GLY A 268 10.28 -8.80 22.21
C GLY A 268 10.34 -10.22 21.64
N SER A 269 11.50 -10.86 21.77
CA SER A 269 11.73 -12.27 21.38
C SER A 269 11.20 -13.25 22.43
N GLY A 270 10.66 -14.38 21.99
CA GLY A 270 10.15 -15.45 22.86
C GLY A 270 8.74 -15.87 22.49
N SER A 271 8.03 -16.49 23.44
CA SER A 271 6.64 -16.91 23.25
C SER A 271 5.72 -16.22 24.25
N SER A 272 4.53 -15.81 23.80
CA SER A 272 3.46 -15.33 24.67
C SER A 272 2.11 -15.83 24.18
N VAL A 273 1.25 -16.23 25.12
CA VAL A 273 -0.14 -16.62 24.85
C VAL A 273 -1.05 -15.50 25.34
N ILE A 274 -1.90 -15.02 24.44
CA ILE A 274 -2.96 -14.07 24.75
C ILE A 274 -4.27 -14.84 24.92
N THR A 275 -4.88 -14.69 26.09
CA THR A 275 -6.20 -15.21 26.44
C THR A 275 -7.12 -14.06 26.83
N ALA A 276 -8.41 -14.34 27.01
CA ALA A 276 -9.36 -13.33 27.48
C ALA A 276 -10.34 -13.88 28.52
N THR A 277 -10.89 -12.99 29.34
CA THR A 277 -12.08 -13.28 30.16
C THR A 277 -13.21 -12.33 29.80
N LEU A 278 -14.45 -12.78 29.95
CA LEU A 278 -15.66 -11.97 29.92
C LEU A 278 -16.23 -11.95 31.34
N GLY A 279 -16.14 -10.79 32.01
CA GLY A 279 -16.28 -10.72 33.46
C GLY A 279 -15.27 -11.68 34.13
N SER A 280 -15.77 -12.58 34.99
CA SER A 280 -15.00 -13.63 35.65
C SER A 280 -14.85 -14.93 34.85
N ASN A 281 -15.52 -15.05 33.69
CA ASN A 281 -15.54 -16.29 32.92
C ASN A 281 -14.42 -16.30 31.87
N THR A 282 -13.66 -17.39 31.81
CA THR A 282 -12.65 -17.58 30.75
C THR A 282 -13.31 -17.74 29.39
N ALA A 283 -12.82 -17.00 28.40
CA ALA A 283 -13.22 -17.17 27.01
C ALA A 283 -12.45 -18.34 26.37
N THR A 284 -13.09 -19.09 25.49
CA THR A 284 -12.43 -20.11 24.67
C THR A 284 -11.63 -19.48 23.54
N GLY A 285 -10.57 -20.16 23.09
CA GLY A 285 -9.62 -19.66 22.10
C GLY A 285 -8.42 -18.93 22.71
N SER A 286 -7.35 -18.82 21.94
CA SER A 286 -6.11 -18.13 22.34
C SER A 286 -5.27 -17.74 21.14
N LEU A 287 -4.45 -16.69 21.28
CA LEU A 287 -3.42 -16.32 20.30
C LEU A 287 -2.04 -16.58 20.89
N THR A 288 -1.29 -17.53 20.34
CA THR A 288 0.11 -17.75 20.67
C THR A 288 1.00 -16.99 19.69
N ILE A 289 1.75 -16.02 20.20
CA ILE A 289 2.80 -15.29 19.49
C ILE A 289 4.14 -15.97 19.75
N ASN A 290 4.79 -16.45 18.70
CA ASN A 290 6.19 -16.89 18.73
C ASN A 290 7.05 -15.87 17.98
N SER A 291 7.74 -15.03 18.73
CA SER A 291 8.58 -13.98 18.18
C SER A 291 10.05 -14.39 18.12
N SER A 292 10.65 -14.30 16.94
CA SER A 292 12.09 -14.53 16.75
C SER A 292 12.94 -13.31 17.16
N GLY A 293 12.31 -12.23 17.63
CA GLY A 293 12.98 -10.98 18.02
C GLY A 293 12.91 -9.92 16.93
N SER A 294 13.97 -9.12 16.80
CA SER A 294 14.02 -8.06 15.79
C SER A 294 13.92 -8.66 14.39
N PHE A 295 13.06 -8.08 13.56
CA PHE A 295 13.03 -8.43 12.15
C PHE A 295 14.30 -7.91 11.48
N VAL A 296 14.96 -8.77 10.71
CA VAL A 296 16.01 -8.33 9.77
C VAL A 296 15.29 -8.06 8.46
N HIS A 297 15.33 -6.83 7.97
CA HIS A 297 14.74 -6.44 6.70
C HIS A 297 15.53 -7.02 5.51
N ALA A 298 14.85 -7.22 4.38
CA ALA A 298 15.53 -7.56 3.13
C ALA A 298 16.50 -6.43 2.72
N PRO A 299 17.58 -6.74 1.98
CA PRO A 299 18.46 -5.71 1.45
C PRO A 299 17.69 -4.67 0.62
N VAL A 300 17.92 -3.38 0.88
CA VAL A 300 17.25 -2.32 0.11
C VAL A 300 17.74 -2.35 -1.34
N PRO A 301 16.85 -2.43 -2.35
CA PRO A 301 17.24 -2.41 -3.75
C PRO A 301 18.05 -1.18 -4.14
N THR A 302 19.04 -1.36 -5.04
CA THR A 302 20.02 -0.31 -5.41
C THR A 302 19.94 0.14 -6.87
N GLN A 303 19.14 -0.52 -7.69
CA GLN A 303 18.98 -0.23 -9.11
C GLN A 303 18.26 1.13 -9.31
N THR A 304 18.64 1.85 -10.37
CA THR A 304 17.94 3.08 -10.76
C THR A 304 16.52 2.73 -11.18
N ALA A 305 15.52 3.43 -10.65
CA ALA A 305 14.10 3.13 -10.89
C ALA A 305 13.71 3.04 -12.37
N ASN A 306 14.33 3.82 -13.26
CA ASN A 306 14.08 3.78 -14.71
C ASN A 306 14.49 2.45 -15.37
N ASN A 307 15.33 1.65 -14.71
CA ASN A 307 15.80 0.36 -15.20
C ASN A 307 15.06 -0.81 -14.54
N VAL A 308 13.98 -0.55 -13.79
CA VAL A 308 13.27 -1.53 -12.97
C VAL A 308 11.80 -1.61 -13.36
N ILE A 309 11.28 -2.84 -13.46
CA ILE A 309 9.85 -3.12 -13.46
C ILE A 309 9.54 -3.84 -12.15
N SER A 310 8.93 -3.14 -11.20
CA SER A 310 8.68 -3.67 -9.85
C SER A 310 7.37 -4.45 -9.78
N ILE A 311 7.43 -5.67 -9.23
CA ILE A 311 6.26 -6.53 -8.99
C ILE A 311 5.84 -6.43 -7.53
N PHE A 312 6.81 -6.47 -6.61
CA PHE A 312 6.59 -6.33 -5.18
C PHE A 312 7.84 -5.70 -4.53
N SER A 313 7.77 -4.43 -4.16
CA SER A 313 8.81 -3.74 -3.38
C SER A 313 8.24 -2.47 -2.78
N ASP A 314 8.69 -2.10 -1.58
CA ASP A 314 8.41 -0.78 -0.99
C ASP A 314 9.32 0.33 -1.53
N LYS A 315 10.39 -0.02 -2.27
CA LYS A 315 11.35 0.94 -2.83
C LYS A 315 10.90 1.58 -4.15
N TYR A 316 10.18 0.83 -4.96
CA TYR A 316 9.79 1.23 -6.33
C TYR A 316 8.27 1.24 -6.48
N THR A 317 7.78 1.95 -7.50
CA THR A 317 6.37 1.86 -7.88
C THR A 317 6.09 0.51 -8.52
N ASN A 318 5.22 -0.29 -7.88
CA ASN A 318 4.82 -1.60 -8.39
C ASN A 318 3.86 -1.46 -9.58
N VAL A 319 3.99 -2.37 -10.55
CA VAL A 319 3.00 -2.56 -11.62
C VAL A 319 1.70 -3.13 -11.04
N PRO A 320 0.56 -3.06 -11.76
CA PRO A 320 -0.64 -3.80 -11.38
C PRO A 320 -0.33 -5.31 -11.24
N VAL A 321 -0.71 -5.88 -10.11
CA VAL A 321 -0.62 -7.33 -9.83
C VAL A 321 -2.01 -7.79 -9.43
N ASP A 322 -2.50 -8.84 -10.08
CA ASP A 322 -3.84 -9.37 -9.85
C ASP A 322 -3.91 -10.02 -8.46
N TYR A 323 -2.88 -10.80 -8.12
CA TYR A 323 -2.70 -11.41 -6.80
C TYR A 323 -1.26 -11.91 -6.62
N TYR A 324 -0.85 -12.06 -5.35
CA TYR A 324 0.41 -12.69 -4.95
C TYR A 324 0.26 -14.15 -4.52
N ASN A 325 -0.97 -14.67 -4.48
CA ASN A 325 -1.28 -16.07 -4.25
C ASN A 325 -2.59 -16.47 -4.96
N GLY A 326 -2.50 -17.38 -5.93
CA GLY A 326 -3.65 -17.80 -6.76
C GLY A 326 -4.54 -18.90 -6.19
N TYR A 327 -4.16 -19.54 -5.06
CA TYR A 327 -4.92 -20.63 -4.41
C TYR A 327 -5.45 -21.72 -5.37
N TRP A 328 -4.59 -22.23 -6.26
CA TRP A 328 -5.00 -23.17 -7.32
C TRP A 328 -5.39 -24.57 -6.81
N ALA A 329 -6.65 -24.70 -6.38
CA ALA A 329 -7.23 -25.95 -5.91
C ALA A 329 -7.44 -26.98 -7.06
N PRO A 330 -7.34 -28.29 -6.79
CA PRO A 330 -6.99 -28.92 -5.51
C PRO A 330 -5.47 -29.11 -5.29
N TYR A 331 -4.63 -28.57 -6.18
CA TYR A 331 -3.20 -28.91 -6.22
C TYR A 331 -2.33 -28.04 -5.29
N GLN A 332 -2.73 -26.80 -5.06
CA GLN A 332 -2.00 -25.87 -4.21
C GLN A 332 -2.32 -26.10 -2.73
N THR A 333 -1.29 -26.29 -1.92
CA THR A 333 -1.40 -26.35 -0.45
C THR A 333 -0.97 -25.05 0.21
N THR A 334 -0.20 -24.22 -0.50
CA THR A 334 0.35 -22.96 0.00
C THR A 334 -0.73 -21.98 0.44
N GLN A 335 -0.58 -21.46 1.66
CA GLN A 335 -1.37 -20.39 2.25
C GLN A 335 -0.50 -19.13 2.41
N SER A 336 -1.13 -17.97 2.61
CA SER A 336 -0.45 -16.69 2.87
C SER A 336 -0.64 -16.24 4.31
N ALA A 337 0.42 -15.66 4.89
CA ALA A 337 0.45 -15.07 6.22
C ALA A 337 1.32 -13.81 6.21
N ASP A 338 1.13 -12.99 5.17
CA ASP A 338 1.88 -11.77 4.89
C ASP A 338 1.84 -10.80 6.09
N PHE A 339 2.91 -10.04 6.29
CA PHE A 339 3.03 -9.15 7.44
C PHE A 339 3.76 -7.86 7.08
N THR A 340 3.57 -6.84 7.91
CA THR A 340 4.27 -5.57 7.81
C THR A 340 5.06 -5.32 9.09
N VAL A 341 6.33 -4.94 8.96
CA VAL A 341 7.18 -4.51 10.09
C VAL A 341 7.80 -3.18 9.73
N ASN A 342 7.63 -2.14 10.56
CA ASN A 342 8.23 -0.82 10.33
C ASN A 342 7.97 -0.25 8.91
N ASN A 343 6.76 -0.46 8.37
CA ASN A 343 6.34 -0.11 7.00
C ASN A 343 6.99 -0.90 5.86
N ASP A 344 7.70 -1.98 6.17
CA ASP A 344 8.22 -2.95 5.19
C ASP A 344 7.23 -4.11 5.05
N HIS A 345 6.70 -4.31 3.85
CA HIS A 345 5.73 -5.34 3.52
C HIS A 345 6.44 -6.60 3.06
N VAL A 346 6.07 -7.74 3.64
CA VAL A 346 6.73 -9.02 3.38
C VAL A 346 5.69 -10.07 3.05
N LEU A 347 5.85 -10.73 1.90
CA LEU A 347 5.04 -11.88 1.53
C LEU A 347 5.52 -13.09 2.34
N ASN A 348 4.60 -13.83 2.94
CA ASN A 348 4.92 -15.00 3.76
C ASN A 348 4.06 -16.18 3.35
N TYR A 349 4.71 -17.16 2.70
CA TYR A 349 4.06 -18.35 2.21
C TYR A 349 4.24 -19.49 3.20
N THR A 350 3.13 -20.10 3.61
CA THR A 350 3.07 -21.19 4.59
C THR A 350 2.46 -22.43 3.96
N ASN A 351 2.71 -23.62 4.52
CA ASN A 351 2.29 -24.89 3.94
C ASN A 351 2.71 -25.03 2.45
N PHE A 352 3.92 -24.54 2.17
CA PHE A 352 4.38 -24.26 0.82
C PHE A 352 4.60 -25.53 -0.01
N ASN A 353 3.97 -25.57 -1.18
CA ASN A 353 4.32 -26.51 -2.25
C ASN A 353 4.60 -25.77 -3.56
N PHE A 354 3.69 -24.90 -3.97
CA PHE A 354 3.90 -23.88 -4.99
C PHE A 354 2.98 -22.69 -4.79
N VAL A 355 3.31 -21.53 -5.36
CA VAL A 355 2.45 -20.34 -5.37
C VAL A 355 2.74 -19.51 -6.61
N GLY A 356 1.68 -18.94 -7.20
CA GLY A 356 1.77 -18.05 -8.35
C GLY A 356 1.46 -16.60 -7.98
N ILE A 357 2.29 -15.69 -8.50
CA ILE A 357 2.01 -14.27 -8.64
C ILE A 357 1.53 -14.05 -10.07
N GLN A 358 0.43 -13.32 -10.26
CA GLN A 358 -0.15 -13.09 -11.57
C GLN A 358 -0.28 -11.60 -11.90
N MET A 359 0.08 -11.25 -13.14
CA MET A 359 -0.03 -9.91 -13.70
C MET A 359 -0.64 -10.03 -15.10
N THR A 360 -1.97 -9.96 -15.23
CA THR A 360 -2.64 -10.04 -16.55
C THR A 360 -3.29 -8.75 -17.00
N SER A 361 -3.45 -7.79 -16.09
CA SER A 361 -4.18 -6.54 -16.34
C SER A 361 -3.32 -5.29 -16.08
N PRO A 362 -2.29 -5.00 -16.92
CA PRO A 362 -1.83 -5.77 -18.09
C PRO A 362 -0.71 -6.78 -17.74
N THR A 363 -0.31 -7.59 -18.72
CA THR A 363 0.93 -8.38 -18.64
C THR A 363 2.18 -7.49 -18.64
N VAL A 364 3.29 -8.03 -18.14
CA VAL A 364 4.56 -7.31 -18.01
C VAL A 364 5.45 -7.50 -19.23
N ASN A 365 5.83 -6.39 -19.86
CA ASN A 365 6.83 -6.40 -20.93
C ASN A 365 8.25 -6.29 -20.36
N ALA A 366 8.91 -7.43 -20.19
CA ALA A 366 10.30 -7.53 -19.75
C ALA A 366 11.31 -7.58 -20.92
N SER A 367 10.94 -7.11 -22.12
CA SER A 367 11.78 -7.23 -23.32
C SER A 367 13.13 -6.51 -23.25
N SER A 368 13.19 -5.44 -22.47
CA SER A 368 14.41 -4.66 -22.20
C SER A 368 15.09 -5.03 -20.89
N MET A 369 14.60 -6.04 -20.17
CA MET A 369 15.16 -6.46 -18.88
C MET A 369 16.19 -7.57 -19.06
N SER A 370 17.13 -7.63 -18.13
CA SER A 370 18.27 -8.56 -18.12
C SER A 370 18.14 -9.63 -17.04
N HIS A 371 17.53 -9.27 -15.91
CA HIS A 371 17.49 -10.09 -14.69
C HIS A 371 16.10 -10.05 -14.05
N LEU A 372 15.74 -11.13 -13.36
CA LEU A 372 14.71 -11.16 -12.32
C LEU A 372 15.41 -11.13 -10.96
N HIS A 373 15.05 -10.18 -10.12
CA HIS A 373 15.47 -10.07 -8.73
C HIS A 373 14.36 -10.55 -7.79
N MET A 374 14.77 -11.20 -6.70
CA MET A 374 13.92 -11.50 -5.54
C MET A 374 14.80 -11.62 -4.31
N ASP A 375 14.36 -11.07 -3.19
CA ASP A 375 14.89 -11.42 -1.87
C ASP A 375 14.03 -12.53 -1.28
N MET A 376 14.67 -13.62 -0.85
CA MET A 376 13.98 -14.73 -0.16
C MET A 376 14.58 -14.99 1.21
N TYR A 377 13.74 -15.37 2.18
CA TYR A 377 14.17 -15.73 3.53
C TYR A 377 13.55 -17.06 3.94
N LEU A 378 14.35 -18.00 4.42
CA LEU A 378 13.89 -19.29 4.92
C LEU A 378 13.87 -19.27 6.46
N PRO A 379 12.69 -19.13 7.12
CA PRO A 379 12.65 -19.03 8.57
C PRO A 379 12.97 -20.35 9.29
N ASN A 380 12.80 -21.48 8.60
CA ASN A 380 13.06 -22.81 9.14
C ASN A 380 14.40 -23.37 8.64
N ALA A 381 14.92 -24.38 9.35
CA ALA A 381 16.12 -25.10 8.92
C ALA A 381 15.92 -25.70 7.52
N VAL A 382 16.94 -25.57 6.65
CA VAL A 382 16.91 -26.14 5.31
C VAL A 382 17.15 -27.65 5.40
N ALA A 383 16.13 -28.44 5.11
CA ALA A 383 16.21 -29.90 5.17
C ALA A 383 17.04 -30.46 4.00
N ALA A 384 17.64 -31.63 4.18
CA ALA A 384 18.31 -32.34 3.09
C ALA A 384 17.32 -32.63 1.94
N GLY A 385 17.75 -32.40 0.70
CA GLY A 385 16.87 -32.54 -0.48
C GLY A 385 15.88 -31.39 -0.67
N SER A 386 16.06 -30.25 0.01
CA SER A 386 15.29 -29.03 -0.29
C SER A 386 15.58 -28.53 -1.70
N SER A 387 14.54 -28.09 -2.40
CA SER A 387 14.66 -27.43 -3.70
C SER A 387 13.71 -26.24 -3.77
N PHE A 388 14.11 -25.21 -4.50
CA PHE A 388 13.30 -24.04 -4.80
C PHE A 388 13.47 -23.69 -6.28
N THR A 389 12.37 -23.63 -7.00
CA THR A 389 12.32 -23.36 -8.44
C THR A 389 11.43 -22.16 -8.70
N ILE A 390 11.93 -21.25 -9.52
CA ILE A 390 11.19 -20.10 -10.04
C ILE A 390 10.82 -20.42 -11.49
N LYS A 391 9.54 -20.38 -11.81
CA LYS A 391 9.03 -20.42 -13.18
C LYS A 391 8.51 -19.05 -13.56
N VAL A 392 8.68 -18.72 -14.83
CA VAL A 392 8.15 -17.48 -15.40
C VAL A 392 7.42 -17.85 -16.68
N ALA A 393 6.18 -17.38 -16.82
CA ALA A 393 5.36 -17.63 -18.00
C ALA A 393 5.10 -16.33 -18.77
N ASP A 394 5.48 -16.34 -20.04
CA ASP A 394 5.07 -15.36 -21.05
C ASP A 394 3.84 -15.89 -21.77
N PHE A 395 2.75 -15.11 -21.79
CA PHE A 395 1.45 -15.49 -22.36
C PHE A 395 1.36 -15.20 -23.87
N GLY A 396 2.48 -15.38 -24.57
CA GLY A 396 2.50 -15.25 -26.02
C GLY A 396 2.17 -13.85 -26.52
N ALA A 397 1.83 -13.71 -27.80
CA ALA A 397 1.59 -12.42 -28.43
C ALA A 397 0.17 -11.89 -28.19
N ASP A 398 -0.78 -12.76 -27.86
CA ASP A 398 -2.15 -12.38 -27.53
C ASP A 398 -2.30 -11.88 -26.08
N GLY A 399 -1.33 -12.18 -25.22
CA GLY A 399 -1.33 -11.80 -23.81
C GLY A 399 -2.32 -12.59 -22.95
N VAL A 400 -2.76 -13.76 -23.42
CA VAL A 400 -3.80 -14.58 -22.79
C VAL A 400 -3.25 -15.97 -22.46
N TYR A 401 -3.45 -16.41 -21.22
CA TYR A 401 -3.01 -17.75 -20.79
C TYR A 401 -3.79 -18.88 -21.48
N GLY A 402 -3.09 -19.96 -21.83
CA GLY A 402 -3.70 -21.22 -22.26
C GLY A 402 -3.74 -21.41 -23.79
N GLY A 403 -2.92 -20.65 -24.52
CA GLY A 403 -2.74 -20.74 -25.96
C GLY A 403 -1.63 -21.70 -26.41
N THR A 404 -1.15 -21.51 -27.64
CA THR A 404 -0.02 -22.29 -28.21
C THR A 404 1.30 -21.50 -28.25
N ASP A 405 1.20 -20.20 -28.06
CA ASP A 405 2.29 -19.24 -28.08
C ASP A 405 2.90 -19.02 -26.70
N ASP A 406 2.25 -19.42 -25.61
CA ASP A 406 2.79 -19.40 -24.25
C ASP A 406 4.19 -20.02 -24.17
N LYS A 407 5.09 -19.34 -23.45
CA LYS A 407 6.44 -19.83 -23.15
C LYS A 407 6.67 -19.77 -21.66
N THR A 408 6.76 -20.94 -21.04
CA THR A 408 7.14 -21.05 -19.63
C THR A 408 8.57 -21.52 -19.54
N GLY A 409 9.40 -20.75 -18.84
CA GLY A 409 10.74 -21.17 -18.47
C GLY A 409 10.87 -21.38 -16.97
N GLN A 410 11.97 -22.02 -16.57
CA GLN A 410 12.26 -22.31 -15.17
C GLN A 410 13.74 -22.11 -14.82
N TYR A 411 13.98 -21.72 -13.57
CA TYR A 411 15.28 -21.64 -12.94
C TYR A 411 15.21 -22.28 -11.55
N THR A 412 16.07 -23.26 -11.29
CA THR A 412 16.17 -23.89 -9.96
C THR A 412 17.33 -23.29 -9.19
N VAL A 413 17.05 -22.76 -8.00
CA VAL A 413 18.04 -22.17 -7.11
C VAL A 413 19.07 -23.22 -6.72
N ASN A 414 20.34 -22.85 -6.72
CA ASN A 414 21.41 -23.73 -6.25
C ASN A 414 21.15 -24.10 -4.78
N THR A 415 21.10 -25.39 -4.47
CA THR A 415 20.82 -25.83 -3.09
C THR A 415 21.88 -25.37 -2.10
N ALA A 416 23.12 -25.14 -2.55
CA ALA A 416 24.19 -24.59 -1.72
C ALA A 416 23.99 -23.11 -1.33
N SER A 417 23.13 -22.37 -2.04
CA SER A 417 22.77 -20.99 -1.68
C SER A 417 21.54 -20.91 -0.77
N LEU A 418 20.82 -22.02 -0.55
CA LEU A 418 19.70 -22.05 0.39
C LEU A 418 20.25 -22.03 1.83
N GLN A 419 19.94 -20.97 2.56
CA GLN A 419 20.36 -20.75 3.94
C GLN A 419 19.14 -20.37 4.79
N SER A 420 19.07 -20.96 5.98
CA SER A 420 18.03 -20.60 6.94
C SER A 420 18.41 -19.35 7.72
N GLN A 421 17.42 -18.56 8.09
CA GLN A 421 17.55 -17.39 8.97
C GLN A 421 18.43 -16.27 8.41
N SER A 422 18.49 -16.15 7.09
CA SER A 422 19.18 -15.06 6.39
C SER A 422 18.48 -14.73 5.08
N TRP A 423 18.48 -13.46 4.69
CA TRP A 423 18.01 -13.06 3.37
C TRP A 423 18.99 -13.51 2.29
N ILE A 424 18.43 -14.05 1.21
CA ILE A 424 19.13 -14.51 0.03
C ILE A 424 18.63 -13.66 -1.13
N SER A 425 19.49 -12.77 -1.64
CA SER A 425 19.19 -11.98 -2.83
C SER A 425 19.51 -12.78 -4.09
N LEU A 426 18.46 -13.18 -4.80
CA LEU A 426 18.56 -13.89 -6.07
C LEU A 426 18.58 -12.87 -7.21
N ASN A 427 19.70 -12.76 -7.91
CA ASN A 427 19.82 -12.02 -9.16
C ASN A 427 19.89 -13.03 -10.31
N ILE A 428 18.75 -13.36 -10.89
CA ILE A 428 18.61 -14.43 -11.89
C ILE A 428 18.72 -13.82 -13.28
N PRO A 429 19.78 -14.07 -14.06
CA PRO A 429 19.79 -13.67 -15.47
C PRO A 429 18.60 -14.32 -16.18
N ILE A 430 17.82 -13.54 -16.94
CA ILE A 430 16.65 -14.07 -17.66
C ILE A 430 17.07 -15.19 -18.61
N THR A 431 18.28 -15.13 -19.17
CA THR A 431 18.87 -16.18 -20.01
C THR A 431 19.11 -17.51 -19.29
N ALA A 432 19.16 -17.52 -17.95
CA ALA A 432 19.27 -18.74 -17.15
C ALA A 432 17.90 -19.40 -16.89
N ILE A 433 16.79 -18.71 -17.19
CA ILE A 433 15.43 -19.23 -17.06
C ILE A 433 15.13 -20.09 -18.30
N THR A 434 15.49 -21.37 -18.21
CA THR A 434 15.47 -22.29 -19.36
C THR A 434 14.04 -22.52 -19.83
N GLY A 435 13.75 -22.27 -21.11
CA GLY A 435 12.42 -22.41 -21.72
C GLY A 435 11.69 -21.07 -21.96
N LEU A 436 12.15 -19.99 -21.34
CA LEU A 436 11.56 -18.65 -21.54
C LEU A 436 12.17 -17.99 -22.79
N THR A 437 11.58 -18.24 -23.96
CA THR A 437 12.08 -17.71 -25.24
C THR A 437 11.46 -16.38 -25.65
N THR A 438 10.32 -16.01 -25.06
CA THR A 438 9.63 -14.72 -25.21
C THR A 438 9.51 -14.03 -23.85
N LYS A 439 9.36 -12.71 -23.86
CA LYS A 439 9.35 -11.88 -22.63
C LYS A 439 8.58 -10.56 -22.77
N ALA A 440 7.66 -10.49 -23.73
CA ALA A 440 6.88 -9.30 -24.01
C ALA A 440 5.58 -9.24 -23.19
N HIS A 441 5.09 -10.38 -22.71
CA HIS A 441 3.81 -10.52 -22.03
C HIS A 441 3.94 -11.49 -20.85
N ILE A 442 4.87 -11.22 -19.93
CA ILE A 442 5.04 -11.99 -18.70
C ILE A 442 3.75 -11.88 -17.88
N GLY A 443 3.03 -12.99 -17.77
CA GLY A 443 1.75 -13.07 -17.07
C GLY A 443 1.86 -13.66 -15.67
N GLN A 444 2.87 -14.48 -15.41
CA GLN A 444 3.03 -15.17 -14.12
C GLN A 444 4.49 -15.36 -13.71
N ILE A 445 4.71 -15.29 -12.40
CA ILE A 445 5.91 -15.78 -11.70
C ILE A 445 5.43 -16.84 -10.71
N ILE A 446 5.97 -18.04 -10.77
CA ILE A 446 5.55 -19.18 -9.94
C ILE A 446 6.74 -19.66 -9.14
N PHE A 447 6.58 -19.75 -7.83
CA PHE A 447 7.55 -20.38 -6.94
C PHE A 447 7.09 -21.80 -6.64
N GLU A 448 7.97 -22.78 -6.79
CA GLU A 448 7.73 -24.19 -6.46
C GLU A 448 8.83 -24.67 -5.53
N GLY A 449 8.49 -25.46 -4.51
CA GLY A 449 9.49 -25.99 -3.58
C GLY A 449 9.19 -27.40 -3.12
N ALA A 450 10.26 -28.11 -2.75
CA ALA A 450 10.20 -29.38 -2.05
C ALA A 450 10.98 -29.28 -0.73
N ASN A 451 10.46 -29.91 0.32
CA ASN A 451 11.03 -29.89 1.68
C ASN A 451 11.24 -28.48 2.27
N ILE A 452 10.49 -27.48 1.78
CA ILE A 452 10.43 -26.12 2.31
C ILE A 452 8.99 -25.88 2.75
N SER A 453 8.74 -25.74 4.05
CA SER A 453 7.40 -25.55 4.60
C SER A 453 6.93 -24.10 4.61
N ASN A 454 7.88 -23.16 4.66
CA ASN A 454 7.65 -21.72 4.72
C ASN A 454 8.83 -20.98 4.09
N PHE A 455 8.55 -19.90 3.35
CA PHE A 455 9.54 -18.87 3.03
C PHE A 455 8.88 -17.49 3.00
N TYR A 456 9.69 -16.46 3.22
CA TYR A 456 9.32 -15.07 2.96
C TYR A 456 9.90 -14.61 1.63
N ALA A 457 9.18 -13.72 0.96
CA ALA A 457 9.61 -13.06 -0.25
C ALA A 457 9.44 -11.54 -0.12
N ASP A 458 10.42 -10.82 -0.64
CA ASP A 458 10.43 -9.37 -0.74
C ASP A 458 11.17 -8.95 -2.01
N ASN A 459 11.06 -7.68 -2.41
CA ASN A 459 11.79 -7.07 -3.51
C ASN A 459 11.78 -7.93 -4.79
N ILE A 460 10.60 -8.25 -5.31
CA ILE A 460 10.44 -8.99 -6.56
C ILE A 460 10.34 -7.99 -7.72
N TYR A 461 11.34 -7.97 -8.61
CA TYR A 461 11.34 -7.04 -9.74
C TYR A 461 12.21 -7.52 -10.90
N PHE A 462 11.89 -7.10 -12.11
CA PHE A 462 12.80 -7.24 -13.25
C PHE A 462 13.69 -6.01 -13.35
N TYR A 463 14.95 -6.17 -13.74
CA TYR A 463 15.83 -5.04 -14.00
C TYR A 463 16.77 -5.23 -15.18
N ASN A 464 17.23 -4.10 -15.72
CA ASN A 464 18.30 -4.02 -16.70
C ASN A 464 19.60 -3.53 -16.04
N ASP A 465 20.64 -4.36 -16.05
CA ASP A 465 21.97 -4.01 -15.56
C ASP A 465 22.81 -3.18 -16.55
N GLY A 466 22.25 -2.88 -17.73
CA GLY A 466 22.90 -2.20 -18.84
C GLY A 466 23.35 -3.15 -19.95
N SER A 467 23.21 -4.48 -19.77
CA SER A 467 23.57 -5.47 -20.79
C SER A 467 22.59 -5.51 -21.96
N ILE A 468 21.33 -5.11 -21.76
CA ILE A 468 20.31 -5.07 -22.81
C ILE A 468 20.13 -3.63 -23.30
N ILE A 469 20.59 -3.35 -24.52
CA ILE A 469 20.51 -2.02 -25.11
C ILE A 469 19.32 -1.98 -26.07
N PRO A 470 18.33 -1.08 -25.88
CA PRO A 470 17.19 -0.96 -26.80
C PRO A 470 17.63 -0.72 -28.25
N ALA A 471 16.94 -1.28 -29.24
CA ALA A 471 17.33 -1.08 -30.65
C ALA A 471 17.27 0.40 -31.10
N THR A 472 16.48 1.23 -30.42
CA THR A 472 16.35 2.67 -30.65
C THR A 472 16.46 3.39 -29.30
N PRO A 473 17.18 4.51 -29.21
CA PRO A 473 17.28 5.28 -27.97
C PRO A 473 15.89 5.79 -27.56
N THR A 474 15.58 5.69 -26.26
CA THR A 474 14.31 6.17 -25.69
C THR A 474 14.39 7.59 -25.14
N ALA A 475 15.60 8.11 -24.97
CA ALA A 475 15.88 9.48 -24.53
C ALA A 475 16.73 10.20 -25.58
N ALA A 476 16.61 11.53 -25.64
CA ALA A 476 17.48 12.38 -26.45
C ALA A 476 18.95 12.25 -26.03
N ALA A 477 19.87 12.58 -26.93
CA ALA A 477 21.28 12.70 -26.59
C ALA A 477 21.50 13.78 -25.50
N PRO A 478 22.60 13.70 -24.72
CA PRO A 478 22.93 14.71 -23.73
C PRO A 478 22.97 16.12 -24.32
N VAL A 479 22.47 17.13 -23.58
CA VAL A 479 22.53 18.52 -24.05
C VAL A 479 23.98 19.01 -23.97
N PRO A 480 24.57 19.52 -25.07
CA PRO A 480 25.93 20.06 -25.06
C PRO A 480 26.10 21.19 -24.04
N THR A 481 27.28 21.25 -23.39
CA THR A 481 27.57 22.25 -22.34
C THR A 481 28.63 23.29 -22.73
N HIS A 482 29.26 23.14 -23.90
CA HIS A 482 30.24 24.09 -24.39
C HIS A 482 29.58 25.42 -24.78
N ALA A 483 30.27 26.54 -24.55
CA ALA A 483 29.77 27.84 -24.98
C ALA A 483 29.71 27.89 -26.51
N ALA A 484 28.61 28.42 -27.08
CA ALA A 484 28.43 28.48 -28.53
C ALA A 484 29.58 29.18 -29.28
N ALA A 485 30.24 30.18 -28.67
CA ALA A 485 31.39 30.88 -29.24
C ALA A 485 32.66 30.00 -29.36
N SER A 486 32.68 28.86 -28.68
CA SER A 486 33.79 27.90 -28.61
C SER A 486 33.56 26.68 -29.51
N VAL A 487 32.47 26.68 -30.29
CA VAL A 487 31.95 25.52 -31.00
C VAL A 487 31.80 25.80 -32.49
N LEU A 488 32.25 24.87 -33.33
CA LEU A 488 31.89 24.79 -34.75
C LEU A 488 31.03 23.54 -34.95
N SER A 489 29.71 23.74 -35.06
CA SER A 489 28.75 22.64 -35.09
C SER A 489 28.46 22.15 -36.50
N VAL A 490 28.49 20.83 -36.68
CA VAL A 490 28.09 20.17 -37.92
C VAL A 490 26.65 19.67 -37.81
N PHE A 491 26.29 19.07 -36.67
CA PHE A 491 24.95 18.60 -36.39
C PHE A 491 24.65 18.73 -34.88
N SER A 492 23.73 19.61 -34.50
CA SER A 492 23.19 19.75 -33.15
C SER A 492 21.98 20.66 -33.18
N ASP A 493 21.00 20.42 -32.30
CA ASP A 493 19.92 21.37 -32.05
C ASP A 493 20.33 22.53 -31.12
N ALA A 494 21.45 22.39 -30.40
CA ALA A 494 21.91 23.39 -29.41
C ALA A 494 22.71 24.55 -30.04
N TYR A 495 23.20 24.38 -31.27
CA TYR A 495 24.09 25.33 -31.94
C TYR A 495 23.65 25.62 -33.38
N THR A 496 24.18 26.70 -33.95
CA THR A 496 24.04 26.96 -35.39
C THR A 496 24.96 26.02 -36.17
N ASN A 497 24.37 25.13 -36.97
CA ASN A 497 25.10 24.17 -37.78
C ASN A 497 25.73 24.80 -39.04
N VAL A 498 26.83 24.22 -39.51
CA VAL A 498 27.46 24.54 -40.80
C VAL A 498 26.44 24.34 -41.93
N ALA A 499 26.14 25.43 -42.65
CA ALA A 499 25.18 25.44 -43.74
C ALA A 499 25.65 24.59 -44.94
N GLY A 500 24.69 23.94 -45.60
CA GLY A 500 24.96 23.13 -46.80
C GLY A 500 25.71 21.82 -46.53
N THR A 501 25.72 21.34 -45.28
CA THR A 501 26.22 19.99 -44.96
C THR A 501 25.29 18.94 -45.56
N ASP A 502 25.82 18.11 -46.45
CA ASP A 502 25.12 16.98 -47.03
C ASP A 502 25.52 15.69 -46.30
N PHE A 503 24.60 15.17 -45.47
CA PHE A 503 24.79 13.94 -44.70
C PHE A 503 24.58 12.67 -45.53
N ASN A 504 24.14 12.78 -46.79
CA ASN A 504 23.97 11.66 -47.70
C ASN A 504 24.39 11.99 -49.14
N PRO A 505 25.69 12.26 -49.38
CA PRO A 505 26.21 12.66 -50.69
C PRO A 505 26.26 11.54 -51.73
N ASN A 506 25.71 10.36 -51.42
CA ASN A 506 25.63 9.19 -52.29
C ASN A 506 26.98 8.77 -52.93
N TRP A 507 27.95 8.38 -52.11
CA TRP A 507 29.24 7.82 -52.55
C TRP A 507 29.16 6.35 -53.00
N GLY A 508 27.95 5.80 -53.19
CA GLY A 508 27.73 4.38 -53.49
C GLY A 508 27.58 3.49 -52.25
N GLN A 509 27.34 4.08 -51.07
CA GLN A 509 27.04 3.34 -49.86
C GLN A 509 25.64 2.69 -49.89
N ALA A 510 25.47 1.64 -49.09
CA ALA A 510 24.18 0.99 -48.88
C ALA A 510 23.46 1.51 -47.62
N THR A 511 24.15 2.27 -46.76
CA THR A 511 23.62 2.88 -45.55
C THR A 511 22.43 3.78 -45.87
N GLN A 512 21.34 3.60 -45.11
CA GLN A 512 20.16 4.44 -45.24
C GLN A 512 20.20 5.55 -44.18
N VAL A 513 20.33 6.80 -44.62
CA VAL A 513 20.36 7.97 -43.74
C VAL A 513 18.98 8.58 -43.60
N SER A 514 18.57 8.84 -42.36
CA SER A 514 17.39 9.64 -42.05
C SER A 514 17.65 10.54 -40.84
N GLN A 515 16.84 11.58 -40.67
CA GLN A 515 16.77 12.36 -39.44
C GLN A 515 15.45 12.00 -38.75
N THR A 516 15.51 11.56 -37.50
CA THR A 516 14.34 11.19 -36.70
C THR A 516 14.39 11.91 -35.35
N PRO A 517 13.31 12.53 -34.89
CA PRO A 517 13.30 13.10 -33.55
C PRO A 517 13.25 11.99 -32.49
N ILE A 518 14.15 12.05 -31.51
CA ILE A 518 14.15 11.21 -30.30
C ILE A 518 13.86 12.11 -29.11
N ALA A 519 12.73 11.88 -28.43
CA ALA A 519 12.25 12.73 -27.35
C ALA A 519 12.22 14.25 -27.69
N GLY A 520 11.97 14.58 -28.97
CA GLY A 520 11.87 15.97 -29.47
C GLY A 520 13.18 16.58 -29.96
N ASN A 521 14.32 15.92 -29.78
CA ASN A 521 15.63 16.32 -30.32
C ASN A 521 15.89 15.61 -31.65
N ASN A 522 16.37 16.35 -32.66
CA ASN A 522 16.66 15.82 -33.98
C ASN A 522 17.89 14.93 -33.95
N THR A 523 17.72 13.65 -34.27
CA THR A 523 18.79 12.65 -34.26
C THR A 523 19.04 12.13 -35.67
N LEU A 524 20.31 12.04 -36.07
CA LEU A 524 20.70 11.44 -37.34
C LEU A 524 20.76 9.92 -37.19
N LYS A 525 19.99 9.17 -37.99
CA LYS A 525 19.99 7.70 -38.00
C LYS A 525 20.66 7.18 -39.27
N TYR A 526 21.65 6.31 -39.08
CA TYR A 526 22.26 5.47 -40.12
C TYR A 526 21.77 4.03 -39.92
N ALA A 527 20.81 3.60 -40.75
CA ALA A 527 20.29 2.24 -40.69
C ALA A 527 21.10 1.31 -41.62
N GLY A 528 21.48 0.14 -41.10
CA GLY A 528 22.27 -0.85 -41.84
C GLY A 528 23.60 -0.30 -42.35
N LEU A 529 24.36 0.38 -41.48
CA LEU A 529 25.64 0.99 -41.83
C LEU A 529 26.56 -0.01 -42.54
N ASN A 530 27.12 0.38 -43.68
CA ASN A 530 28.32 -0.23 -44.25
C ASN A 530 29.46 0.79 -44.28
N TYR A 531 29.18 1.97 -44.81
CA TYR A 531 29.90 3.21 -44.59
C TYR A 531 28.97 4.38 -44.95
N GLN A 532 29.24 5.59 -44.49
CA GLN A 532 28.45 6.78 -44.81
C GLN A 532 29.36 8.01 -44.88
N GLY A 533 29.27 8.76 -45.97
CA GLY A 533 29.94 10.04 -46.11
C GLY A 533 29.10 11.20 -45.59
N THR A 534 29.75 12.27 -45.15
CA THR A 534 29.15 13.59 -44.98
C THR A 534 30.02 14.60 -45.71
N GLN A 535 29.43 15.41 -46.58
CA GLN A 535 30.11 16.36 -47.44
C GLN A 535 29.79 17.79 -47.01
N PHE A 536 30.83 18.62 -46.81
CA PHE A 536 30.62 20.05 -46.56
C PHE A 536 30.53 20.81 -47.89
N ALA A 537 29.67 21.85 -47.92
CA ALA A 537 29.56 22.76 -49.06
C ALA A 537 30.85 23.56 -49.32
N SER A 538 31.65 23.79 -48.28
CA SER A 538 32.99 24.38 -48.38
C SER A 538 33.90 23.78 -47.32
N PRO A 539 35.23 23.74 -47.53
CA PRO A 539 36.14 23.18 -46.54
C PRO A 539 36.09 23.94 -45.21
N LEU A 540 36.10 23.19 -44.11
CA LEU A 540 36.09 23.73 -42.75
C LEU A 540 37.51 23.89 -42.23
N ASN A 541 37.77 25.03 -41.59
CA ASN A 541 39.01 25.26 -40.84
C ASN A 541 38.77 24.95 -39.36
N ALA A 542 39.23 23.76 -38.93
CA ALA A 542 39.19 23.32 -37.55
C ALA A 542 40.55 23.46 -36.82
N SER A 543 41.53 24.16 -37.40
CA SER A 543 42.91 24.23 -36.85
C SER A 543 43.03 24.90 -35.47
N SER A 544 42.05 25.72 -35.08
CA SER A 544 41.98 26.35 -33.76
C SER A 544 41.28 25.51 -32.69
N TYR A 545 40.71 24.36 -33.06
CA TYR A 545 39.96 23.48 -32.15
C TYR A 545 40.84 22.35 -31.63
N GLY A 546 40.48 21.80 -30.46
CA GLY A 546 41.23 20.70 -29.84
C GLY A 546 40.62 19.33 -30.11
N PHE A 547 39.29 19.28 -30.23
CA PHE A 547 38.54 18.04 -30.26
C PHE A 547 37.37 18.13 -31.25
N ILE A 548 36.91 16.97 -31.70
CA ILE A 548 35.56 16.78 -32.22
C ILE A 548 34.75 15.99 -31.18
N HIS A 549 33.62 16.56 -30.76
CA HIS A 549 32.62 15.93 -29.93
C HIS A 549 31.64 15.16 -30.80
N ILE A 550 31.24 13.97 -30.34
CA ILE A 550 30.21 13.15 -30.97
C ILE A 550 29.39 12.48 -29.87
N ASP A 551 28.06 12.64 -29.92
CA ASP A 551 27.13 11.77 -29.21
C ASP A 551 26.67 10.67 -30.17
N TYR A 552 26.83 9.41 -29.76
CA TYR A 552 26.40 8.28 -30.56
C TYR A 552 25.72 7.18 -29.74
N TYR A 553 24.77 6.50 -30.38
CA TYR A 553 24.04 5.38 -29.82
C TYR A 553 23.98 4.23 -30.82
N THR A 554 24.26 3.01 -30.34
CA THR A 554 24.05 1.79 -31.12
C THR A 554 23.88 0.58 -30.21
N ALA A 555 22.86 -0.21 -30.52
CA ALA A 555 22.53 -1.44 -29.81
C ALA A 555 23.15 -2.70 -30.43
N ASN A 556 23.49 -2.65 -31.72
CA ASN A 556 23.82 -3.83 -32.51
C ASN A 556 25.09 -3.67 -33.38
N SER A 557 25.83 -2.57 -33.23
CA SER A 557 27.13 -2.42 -33.88
C SER A 557 28.22 -3.17 -33.13
N THR A 558 29.11 -3.82 -33.88
CA THR A 558 30.34 -4.44 -33.38
C THR A 558 31.61 -3.79 -33.95
N SER A 559 31.47 -2.86 -34.89
CA SER A 559 32.55 -2.04 -35.42
C SER A 559 32.02 -0.66 -35.82
N LEU A 560 32.66 0.38 -35.32
CA LEU A 560 32.34 1.76 -35.68
C LEU A 560 33.61 2.61 -35.72
N LYS A 561 33.86 3.28 -36.83
CA LYS A 561 35.00 4.17 -37.05
C LYS A 561 34.52 5.48 -37.62
N PHE A 562 35.07 6.57 -37.11
CA PHE A 562 34.81 7.92 -37.58
C PHE A 562 36.07 8.48 -38.22
N TYR A 563 35.95 9.14 -39.37
CA TYR A 563 37.07 9.68 -40.14
C TYR A 563 36.88 11.18 -40.35
N LEU A 564 37.98 11.92 -40.26
CA LEU A 564 38.12 13.23 -40.89
C LEU A 564 38.82 13.08 -42.24
N ILE A 565 38.41 13.89 -43.21
CA ILE A 565 38.97 13.86 -44.57
C ILE A 565 39.33 15.27 -45.04
N SER A 566 40.57 15.47 -45.51
CA SER A 566 41.02 16.67 -46.22
C SER A 566 41.32 16.37 -47.70
N PRO A 567 41.43 17.38 -48.60
CA PRO A 567 41.72 17.17 -50.02
C PRO A 567 42.99 16.34 -50.26
N GLY A 568 42.99 15.49 -51.29
CA GLY A 568 44.08 14.57 -51.57
C GLY A 568 43.65 13.20 -52.10
N PRO A 569 42.51 12.63 -51.66
CA PRO A 569 41.96 12.67 -50.29
C PRO A 569 42.97 12.15 -49.25
N VAL A 570 43.00 12.76 -48.08
CA VAL A 570 43.73 12.26 -46.91
C VAL A 570 42.69 11.96 -45.83
N GLU A 571 42.59 10.70 -45.42
CA GLU A 571 41.64 10.24 -44.40
C GLU A 571 42.33 9.46 -43.30
N THR A 572 41.84 9.57 -42.06
CA THR A 572 42.36 8.81 -40.92
C THR A 572 41.21 8.41 -39.99
N PRO A 573 41.08 7.13 -39.59
CA PRO A 573 40.03 6.69 -38.67
C PRO A 573 40.37 6.95 -37.20
N TYR A 574 39.32 7.16 -36.43
CA TYR A 574 39.28 6.90 -34.99
C TYR A 574 38.23 5.82 -34.70
N THR A 575 38.60 4.77 -33.96
CA THR A 575 37.69 3.68 -33.60
C THR A 575 36.84 4.07 -32.39
N LEU A 576 35.52 4.07 -32.57
CA LEU A 576 34.54 4.28 -31.50
C LEU A 576 34.24 2.94 -30.81
N SER A 577 34.15 2.94 -29.48
CA SER A 577 33.82 1.69 -28.75
C SER A 577 32.31 1.43 -28.80
N VAL A 578 31.96 0.21 -29.17
CA VAL A 578 30.58 -0.29 -29.33
C VAL A 578 30.40 -1.64 -28.61
N PRO A 579 29.17 -2.02 -28.22
CA PRO A 579 27.95 -1.21 -28.30
C PRO A 579 28.00 -0.01 -27.34
N SER A 580 27.18 1.01 -27.57
CA SER A 580 27.33 2.30 -26.85
C SER A 580 26.84 2.27 -25.40
N GLY A 581 26.11 1.23 -25.00
CA GLY A 581 25.40 1.15 -23.71
C GLY A 581 26.22 0.76 -22.48
N ILE A 582 27.56 0.82 -22.53
CA ILE A 582 28.40 0.65 -21.33
C ILE A 582 28.43 1.98 -20.57
N GLY A 583 27.51 2.16 -19.61
CA GLY A 583 27.49 3.33 -18.74
C GLY A 583 26.12 3.58 -18.11
N ILE A 584 26.08 3.68 -16.78
CA ILE A 584 24.87 3.78 -15.95
C ILE A 584 24.11 5.12 -16.04
N ASN A 585 24.64 6.13 -16.75
CA ASN A 585 24.19 7.53 -16.57
C ASN A 585 23.68 8.26 -17.83
N THR A 586 23.60 7.62 -19.01
CA THR A 586 23.33 8.32 -20.28
C THR A 586 22.20 7.72 -21.12
N ASN A 587 21.35 6.86 -20.54
CA ASN A 587 20.27 6.17 -21.28
C ASN A 587 20.77 5.45 -22.55
N GLY A 588 22.03 4.98 -22.52
CA GLY A 588 22.70 4.26 -23.61
C GLY A 588 23.44 5.11 -24.64
N TRP A 589 23.35 6.45 -24.57
CA TRP A 589 24.16 7.35 -25.40
C TRP A 589 25.61 7.38 -24.92
N LYS A 590 26.55 7.50 -25.85
CA LYS A 590 27.96 7.68 -25.53
C LYS A 590 28.47 8.99 -26.12
N SER A 591 28.95 9.86 -25.25
CA SER A 591 29.59 11.12 -25.59
C SER A 591 31.10 10.93 -25.66
N VAL A 592 31.74 11.38 -26.73
CA VAL A 592 33.19 11.28 -26.88
C VAL A 592 33.78 12.57 -27.43
N ASP A 593 34.82 13.07 -26.76
CA ASP A 593 35.70 14.11 -27.29
C ASP A 593 36.94 13.44 -27.90
N ILE A 594 37.03 13.44 -29.22
CA ILE A 594 38.15 12.85 -29.94
C ILE A 594 39.20 13.94 -30.19
N PRO A 595 40.44 13.80 -29.68
CA PRO A 595 41.50 14.76 -29.97
C PRO A 595 41.74 14.87 -31.47
N LEU A 596 41.81 16.09 -32.02
CA LEU A 596 42.03 16.26 -33.47
C LEU A 596 43.39 15.73 -33.94
N SER A 597 44.36 15.61 -33.03
CA SER A 597 45.65 14.96 -33.28
C SER A 597 45.52 13.48 -33.67
N SER A 598 44.43 12.82 -33.28
CA SER A 598 44.15 11.42 -33.62
C SER A 598 43.91 11.20 -35.12
N PHE A 599 43.68 12.28 -35.88
CA PHE A 599 43.41 12.24 -37.31
C PHE A 599 44.64 12.59 -38.17
N SER A 600 45.84 12.68 -37.61
CA SER A 600 47.05 12.93 -38.41
C SER A 600 47.25 11.83 -39.47
N PRO A 601 47.50 12.17 -40.76
CA PRO A 601 47.97 13.47 -41.26
C PRO A 601 46.89 14.38 -41.91
N VAL A 602 45.61 14.25 -41.55
CA VAL A 602 44.53 15.11 -42.07
C VAL A 602 44.84 16.60 -41.85
N VAL A 603 44.64 17.42 -42.90
CA VAL A 603 44.88 18.86 -42.86
C VAL A 603 43.70 19.57 -42.20
N LEU A 604 43.82 19.84 -40.89
CA LEU A 604 42.73 20.40 -40.08
C LEU A 604 42.25 21.80 -40.52
N SER A 605 43.06 22.57 -41.26
CA SER A 605 42.63 23.86 -41.82
C SER A 605 41.75 23.73 -43.08
N ASN A 606 41.55 22.51 -43.58
CA ASN A 606 40.93 22.24 -44.87
C ASN A 606 40.17 20.89 -44.85
N ILE A 607 39.29 20.69 -43.88
CA ILE A 607 38.49 19.46 -43.76
C ILE A 607 37.30 19.56 -44.72
N ILE A 608 37.14 18.60 -45.62
CA ILE A 608 36.09 18.63 -46.65
C ILE A 608 34.94 17.66 -46.38
N GLN A 609 35.19 16.59 -45.63
CA GLN A 609 34.22 15.53 -45.42
C GLN A 609 34.44 14.83 -44.06
N PHE A 610 33.38 14.19 -43.59
CA PHE A 610 33.48 13.08 -42.63
C PHE A 610 33.17 11.75 -43.34
N LYS A 611 33.67 10.65 -42.78
CA LYS A 611 33.20 9.31 -43.12
C LYS A 611 32.97 8.50 -41.86
N VAL A 612 31.91 7.73 -41.82
CA VAL A 612 31.65 6.70 -40.81
C VAL A 612 31.73 5.34 -41.49
N ASP A 613 32.47 4.40 -40.92
CA ASP A 613 32.60 3.02 -41.41
C ASP A 613 32.25 2.06 -40.28
N GLY A 614 31.46 1.03 -40.55
CA GLY A 614 30.98 0.14 -39.51
C GLY A 614 29.84 -0.77 -39.92
N ASN A 615 29.09 -1.22 -38.93
CA ASN A 615 27.93 -2.08 -39.09
C ASN A 615 26.78 -1.72 -38.12
N GLY A 616 25.59 -2.27 -38.38
CA GLY A 616 24.42 -2.10 -37.52
C GLY A 616 23.70 -0.76 -37.73
N ASP A 617 22.78 -0.45 -36.81
CA ASP A 617 22.08 0.83 -36.78
C ASP A 617 22.80 1.77 -35.82
N ILE A 618 23.15 2.97 -36.29
CA ILE A 618 23.82 4.01 -35.51
C ILE A 618 22.94 5.25 -35.46
N PHE A 619 22.82 5.84 -34.29
CA PHE A 619 22.22 7.15 -34.08
C PHE A 619 23.32 8.11 -33.66
N PHE A 620 23.31 9.31 -34.25
CA PHE A 620 24.24 10.37 -33.94
C PHE A 620 23.47 11.64 -33.59
N ASP A 621 23.98 12.37 -32.61
CA ASP A 621 23.63 13.77 -32.37
C ASP A 621 24.91 14.52 -31.99
N ASN A 622 24.84 15.84 -31.90
CA ASN A 622 25.87 16.69 -31.32
C ASN A 622 27.27 16.43 -31.90
N ILE A 623 27.39 16.50 -33.23
CA ILE A 623 28.66 16.43 -33.95
C ILE A 623 29.21 17.85 -34.06
N TYR A 624 30.23 18.19 -33.29
CA TYR A 624 30.82 19.54 -33.33
C TYR A 624 32.29 19.58 -32.91
N PHE A 625 33.05 20.52 -33.47
CA PHE A 625 34.40 20.82 -32.98
C PHE A 625 34.33 21.78 -31.80
N HIS A 626 35.21 21.62 -30.81
CA HIS A 626 35.32 22.57 -29.71
C HIS A 626 36.77 22.81 -29.25
N ILE A 627 36.99 23.99 -28.67
CA ILE A 627 38.25 24.31 -27.99
C ILE A 627 38.27 23.70 -26.59
N GLN A 628 39.46 23.45 -26.04
CA GLN A 628 39.59 23.13 -24.63
C GLN A 628 39.15 24.35 -23.80
N SER A 629 38.25 24.16 -22.83
CA SER A 629 37.92 25.22 -21.87
C SER A 629 39.19 25.61 -21.11
N THR A 630 39.87 26.67 -21.52
CA THR A 630 40.79 27.37 -20.63
C THR A 630 39.92 28.06 -19.60
N ILE A 631 39.80 27.48 -18.41
CA ILE A 631 39.28 28.20 -17.24
C ILE A 631 40.04 29.55 -17.20
N PRO A 632 39.36 30.71 -17.24
CA PRO A 632 40.03 31.96 -17.01
C PRO A 632 40.68 31.84 -15.63
N LYS A 633 42.02 31.96 -15.55
CA LYS A 633 42.72 32.03 -14.26
C LYS A 633 41.97 33.03 -13.40
N SER A 634 41.33 32.54 -12.34
CA SER A 634 40.60 33.39 -11.42
C SER A 634 41.52 34.52 -10.96
N ALA A 635 40.99 35.74 -10.99
CA ALA A 635 41.67 36.89 -10.45
C ALA A 635 42.13 36.56 -9.03
N LYS A 636 43.44 36.74 -8.80
CA LYS A 636 44.13 36.58 -7.53
C LYS A 636 43.31 37.25 -6.41
N PRO A 637 42.97 36.58 -5.30
CA PRO A 637 42.29 37.24 -4.19
C PRO A 637 43.22 38.33 -3.63
N LEU A 638 42.71 39.54 -3.42
CA LEU A 638 43.43 40.58 -2.68
C LEU A 638 43.85 40.02 -1.32
N SER A 639 45.16 40.06 -1.06
CA SER A 639 45.76 39.75 0.23
C SER A 639 45.18 40.65 1.32
N LYS A 640 44.61 40.05 2.36
CA LYS A 640 44.25 40.73 3.60
C LYS A 640 45.49 41.41 4.21
N LEU A 641 45.36 42.70 4.54
CA LEU A 641 46.30 43.45 5.36
C LEU A 641 46.44 42.82 6.76
N PRO A 642 47.62 42.86 7.39
CA PRO A 642 47.80 42.39 8.75
C PRO A 642 47.23 43.41 9.74
N ARG A 643 46.47 42.89 10.72
CA ARG A 643 45.96 43.63 11.88
C ARG A 643 47.16 44.02 12.76
N LYS A 644 47.39 45.32 12.96
CA LYS A 644 48.26 45.83 14.04
C LYS A 644 47.39 46.06 15.29
N VAL A 645 47.88 45.47 16.38
CA VAL A 645 47.71 45.75 17.83
C VAL A 645 46.32 46.17 18.30
#